data_AF-A0A848VVP7-F1
#
_entry.id   AF-A0A848VVP7-F1
#
_cell.length_a   1.000
_cell.length_b   1.000
_cell.length_c   1.000
_cell.angle_alpha   90.00
_cell.angle_beta   90.00
_cell.angle_gamma   90.00
#
_symmetry.space_group_name_H-M   'P 1'
#
loop_
_entity.id
_entity.type
_entity.pdbx_description
1 polymer ?
#
loop_
_entity_poly.entity_id
_entity_poly.type
_entity_poly.pdbx_seq_one_letter_code
_entity_poly.pdbx_strand_id
1 'polypeptide(L)'
;MTGLDGIWRRARLYWDLYRTVWEQKEAPEPVIVTDLEGRYFSRNSAASDLTALARWSDLWPVFEGQIADADEIRRLVICAKEQGSAHCPLVSGRTLRVSRDKRQCLVWSFESAPIGIAECELAAFRVLASGRIEAENAAARALFGRGKSNLTARIADLPLRNGSVHRVFTTAGKRSCTLVVTGEPDHAQDVVVIPKDTNAAEHTMLAQPDLLDALPVPMLKISADGALIEANTEARSIFHIAAGASLPPLFELVEGMGRSISDWLADAAEGRGLLKPEIVRAVIPGQELFLQIALGRMHEAGKVVLVGILNDATELKTLEAQFVQSQKMQAIGQLAGGVAHDFNNLLTAISGHCDLLLLRHDAGDPEYSDLIQISQNANRAASLVGQLLAFSRKQNLKPQALDIRDTMSDLAHLLNRLIGERIQLDVTHAPGSQMIRADRRQLEQVIVNLVVNSRDAMPEGGRISVRSYPEYFEVETVRDRAHMMPGGYVVIEVSDTGSGISPEGLTKIFEPFYTTKKTGEGTGLGLSTAYGIVKQTGGYIFVKSTPGEGTTFSLYFPATKKIPKEVPPETHVALHPTRGDGVILLVEDEAPVRAFAARALRLRGYTVVEAASAEEALEALSDGDLVIDVFVTDVVMPGMDGPTWVRQALVKRPDTRVVFMSGYAEEGRAEKQARIPNSVFLPKPFSLVQLTNLVQEQLH
;
A
#
# COMPACT_ATOMS: atom_id res chain seq x y z
N MET A 1 21.06 -2.07 25.32
CA MET A 1 20.42 -1.32 24.21
C MET A 1 21.11 -1.69 22.91
N THR A 2 20.84 -2.89 22.37
CA THR A 2 21.60 -3.47 21.25
C THR A 2 20.73 -4.53 20.57
N GLY A 3 20.61 -4.48 19.24
CA GLY A 3 19.99 -5.54 18.43
C GLY A 3 19.03 -5.04 17.35
N LEU A 4 17.76 -4.80 17.69
CA LEU A 4 16.68 -4.65 16.70
C LEU A 4 16.52 -3.23 16.12
N ASP A 5 16.64 -2.17 16.93
CA ASP A 5 16.52 -0.78 16.46
C ASP A 5 17.61 -0.39 15.45
N GLY A 6 18.81 -0.95 15.60
CA GLY A 6 19.91 -0.76 14.66
C GLY A 6 19.65 -1.40 13.29
N ILE A 7 18.94 -2.53 13.26
CA ILE A 7 18.62 -3.23 12.02
C ILE A 7 17.55 -2.46 11.23
N TRP A 8 16.52 -1.95 11.90
CA TRP A 8 15.47 -1.15 11.25
C TRP A 8 15.98 0.20 10.75
N ARG A 9 16.84 0.89 11.52
CA ARG A 9 17.49 2.13 11.05
C ARG A 9 18.39 1.87 9.84
N ARG A 10 19.14 0.78 9.82
CA ARG A 10 19.97 0.40 8.65
C ARG A 10 19.12 0.03 7.45
N ALA A 11 18.03 -0.72 7.62
CA ALA A 11 17.13 -1.10 6.53
C ALA A 11 16.47 0.12 5.89
N ARG A 12 16.04 1.10 6.70
CA ARG A 12 15.47 2.36 6.22
C ARG A 12 16.49 3.20 5.46
N LEU A 13 17.70 3.38 6.02
CA LEU A 13 18.81 4.07 5.36
C LEU A 13 19.16 3.41 4.01
N TYR A 14 19.20 2.07 3.97
CA TYR A 14 19.48 1.31 2.76
C TYR A 14 18.44 1.56 1.66
N TRP A 15 17.17 1.66 2.06
CA TRP A 15 16.06 1.87 1.13
C TRP A 15 16.02 3.31 0.60
N ASP A 16 16.29 4.29 1.47
CA ASP A 16 16.39 5.70 1.09
C ASP A 16 17.54 5.91 0.08
N LEU A 17 18.71 5.32 0.34
CA LEU A 17 19.87 5.36 -0.56
C LEU A 17 19.58 4.69 -1.92
N TYR A 18 18.92 3.53 -1.94
CA TYR A 18 18.57 2.84 -3.19
C TYR A 18 17.64 3.68 -4.08
N ARG A 19 16.69 4.40 -3.47
CA ARG A 19 15.72 5.22 -4.21
C ARG A 19 16.39 6.48 -4.79
N THR A 20 17.25 7.14 -4.03
CA THR A 20 18.02 8.29 -4.54
C THR A 20 18.96 7.86 -5.68
N VAL A 21 19.56 6.67 -5.60
CA VAL A 21 20.36 6.10 -6.70
C VAL A 21 19.50 5.82 -7.93
N TRP A 22 18.28 5.31 -7.76
CA TRP A 22 17.36 5.06 -8.87
C TRP A 22 16.99 6.35 -9.61
N GLU A 23 16.70 7.43 -8.87
CA GLU A 23 16.38 8.74 -9.46
C GLU A 23 17.56 9.37 -10.21
N GLN A 24 18.79 9.12 -9.77
CA GLN A 24 20.01 9.67 -10.38
C GLN A 24 20.64 8.75 -11.44
N LYS A 25 20.03 7.59 -11.71
CA LYS A 25 20.59 6.55 -12.60
C LYS A 25 20.73 7.02 -14.05
N GLU A 26 19.85 7.90 -14.51
CA GLU A 26 19.80 8.43 -15.88
C GLU A 26 20.36 9.87 -15.98
N ALA A 27 20.91 10.42 -14.90
CA ALA A 27 21.51 11.75 -14.94
C ALA A 27 22.71 11.77 -15.90
N PRO A 28 22.81 12.76 -16.80
CA PRO A 28 23.89 12.85 -17.79
C PRO A 28 25.26 13.18 -17.16
N GLU A 29 25.28 13.73 -15.95
CA GLU A 29 26.51 14.06 -15.24
C GLU A 29 26.95 12.92 -14.31
N PRO A 30 28.26 12.78 -14.02
CA PRO A 30 28.75 11.81 -13.04
C PRO A 30 28.20 12.14 -11.64
N VAL A 31 27.51 11.17 -11.02
CA VAL A 31 26.91 11.32 -9.67
C VAL A 31 27.35 10.18 -8.75
N ILE A 32 27.70 10.55 -7.51
CA ILE A 32 27.95 9.61 -6.41
C ILE A 32 26.96 9.87 -5.26
N VAL A 33 26.41 8.80 -4.71
CA VAL A 33 25.50 8.84 -3.56
C VAL A 33 26.20 8.28 -2.32
N THR A 34 26.11 9.01 -1.21
CA THR A 34 26.66 8.65 0.09
C THR A 34 25.66 8.81 1.22
N ASP A 35 25.91 8.17 2.35
CA ASP A 35 25.18 8.46 3.59
C ASP A 35 25.54 9.84 4.17
N LEU A 36 24.89 10.27 5.26
CA LEU A 36 25.23 11.53 5.93
C LEU A 36 26.65 11.54 6.50
N GLU A 37 27.28 10.39 6.71
CA GLU A 37 28.64 10.30 7.24
C GLU A 37 29.69 10.39 6.13
N GLY A 38 29.27 10.44 4.86
CA GLY A 38 30.14 10.53 3.69
C GLY A 38 30.65 9.17 3.21
N ARG A 39 30.04 8.06 3.64
CA ARG A 39 30.40 6.72 3.17
C ARG A 39 29.76 6.42 1.84
N TYR A 40 30.57 5.86 0.94
CA TYR A 40 30.17 5.52 -0.42
C TYR A 40 29.04 4.49 -0.45
N PHE A 41 27.98 4.72 -1.23
CA PHE A 41 26.92 3.73 -1.42
C PHE A 41 26.86 3.23 -2.86
N SER A 42 26.70 4.14 -3.82
CA SER A 42 26.62 3.79 -5.25
C SER A 42 26.88 5.02 -6.11
N ARG A 43 27.07 4.77 -7.40
CA ARG A 43 27.26 5.78 -8.45
C ARG A 43 26.34 5.50 -9.64
N ASN A 44 26.12 6.51 -10.49
CA ASN A 44 25.41 6.32 -11.75
C ASN A 44 26.33 5.81 -12.88
N SER A 45 25.75 5.52 -14.05
CA SER A 45 26.50 5.00 -15.20
C SER A 45 27.52 6.00 -15.76
N ALA A 46 27.20 7.30 -15.69
CA ALA A 46 28.09 8.38 -16.13
C ALA A 46 29.36 8.55 -15.25
N ALA A 47 29.36 7.97 -14.05
CA ALA A 47 30.50 7.97 -13.12
C ALA A 47 31.38 6.71 -13.21
N SER A 48 31.33 5.98 -14.35
CA SER A 48 32.11 4.75 -14.59
C SER A 48 33.61 4.92 -14.39
N ASP A 49 34.13 6.11 -14.71
CA ASP A 49 35.56 6.41 -14.79
C ASP A 49 36.21 6.69 -13.42
N LEU A 50 35.38 6.86 -12.37
CA LEU A 50 35.85 7.01 -11.00
C LEU A 50 36.30 5.63 -10.45
N THR A 51 37.29 5.60 -9.56
CA THR A 51 37.84 4.36 -9.01
C THR A 51 36.76 3.50 -8.33
N ALA A 52 36.82 2.17 -8.53
CA ALA A 52 35.85 1.24 -7.97
C ALA A 52 36.00 1.13 -6.44
N LEU A 53 35.19 1.89 -5.70
CA LEU A 53 35.10 1.78 -4.24
C LEU A 53 34.17 0.65 -3.81
N ALA A 54 34.52 -0.01 -2.69
CA ALA A 54 33.62 -0.95 -2.04
C ALA A 54 32.48 -0.19 -1.35
N ARG A 55 31.25 -0.74 -1.37
CA ARG A 55 30.13 -0.12 -0.65
C ARG A 55 30.48 0.07 0.83
N TRP A 56 30.13 1.22 1.37
CA TRP A 56 30.41 1.70 2.72
C TRP A 56 31.87 2.07 3.02
N SER A 57 32.74 2.13 2.01
CA SER A 57 34.09 2.70 2.20
C SER A 57 34.05 4.22 2.26
N ASP A 58 35.10 4.81 2.83
CA ASP A 58 35.28 6.26 2.78
C ASP A 58 35.48 6.71 1.33
N LEU A 59 34.86 7.84 1.01
CA LEU A 59 34.92 8.47 -0.30
C LEU A 59 36.26 9.17 -0.56
N TRP A 60 37.10 9.32 0.47
CA TRP A 60 38.36 10.07 0.46
C TRP A 60 39.34 9.69 -0.65
N PRO A 61 39.63 8.39 -0.86
CA PRO A 61 40.64 7.98 -1.82
C PRO A 61 40.26 8.31 -3.27
N VAL A 62 38.99 8.62 -3.56
CA VAL A 62 38.52 9.02 -4.90
C VAL A 62 38.91 10.46 -5.23
N PHE A 63 39.05 11.31 -4.21
CA PHE A 63 39.37 12.73 -4.39
C PHE A 63 40.84 13.08 -4.12
N GLU A 64 41.64 12.08 -3.73
CA GLU A 64 43.06 12.23 -3.46
C GLU A 64 43.79 12.70 -4.75
N GLY A 65 44.30 13.92 -4.72
CA GLY A 65 44.95 14.57 -5.87
C GLY A 65 44.04 15.43 -6.77
N GLN A 66 42.72 15.46 -6.54
CA GLN A 66 41.77 16.33 -7.29
C GLN A 66 41.36 17.60 -6.52
N ILE A 67 41.60 17.63 -5.21
CA ILE A 67 41.26 18.72 -4.28
C ILE A 67 42.54 19.19 -3.58
N ALA A 68 42.66 20.49 -3.36
CA ALA A 68 43.88 21.12 -2.84
C ALA A 68 44.14 20.78 -1.36
N ASP A 69 43.08 20.59 -0.57
CA ASP A 69 43.16 20.25 0.84
C ASP A 69 42.12 19.17 1.23
N ALA A 70 42.60 18.20 1.99
CA ALA A 70 41.80 17.19 2.66
C ALA A 70 40.67 17.85 3.48
N ASP A 71 40.93 18.87 4.28
CA ASP A 71 39.90 19.44 5.17
C ASP A 71 38.76 20.17 4.43
N GLU A 72 38.91 20.46 3.14
CA GLU A 72 37.92 21.15 2.31
C GLU A 72 36.67 20.28 2.06
N ILE A 73 36.84 18.97 1.86
CA ILE A 73 35.72 18.04 1.65
C ILE A 73 34.89 17.87 2.93
N ARG A 74 35.54 17.82 4.11
CA ARG A 74 34.83 17.75 5.39
C ARG A 74 33.99 19.01 5.62
N ARG A 75 34.53 20.19 5.28
CA ARG A 75 33.75 21.44 5.29
C ARG A 75 32.58 21.38 4.32
N LEU A 76 32.75 20.86 3.11
CA LEU A 76 31.66 20.73 2.13
C LEU A 76 30.51 19.86 2.66
N VAL A 77 30.81 18.74 3.32
CA VAL A 77 29.79 17.88 3.92
C VAL A 77 29.04 18.60 5.05
N ILE A 78 29.77 19.34 5.89
CA ILE A 78 29.16 20.12 6.98
C ILE A 78 28.26 21.23 6.40
N CYS A 79 28.77 22.01 5.44
CA CYS A 79 28.01 23.07 4.78
C CYS A 79 26.79 22.51 4.03
N ALA A 80 26.91 21.39 3.31
CA ALA A 80 25.79 20.77 2.62
C ALA A 80 24.71 20.26 3.59
N LYS A 81 25.11 19.80 4.80
CA LYS A 81 24.15 19.42 5.84
C LYS A 81 23.40 20.61 6.40
N GLU A 82 24.08 21.73 6.65
CA GLU A 82 23.53 22.92 7.27
C GLU A 82 22.74 23.80 6.29
N GLN A 83 23.25 23.98 5.08
CA GLN A 83 22.76 24.92 4.06
C GLN A 83 22.05 24.24 2.88
N GLY A 84 22.00 22.90 2.85
CA GLY A 84 21.31 22.11 1.82
C GLY A 84 22.14 21.82 0.56
N SER A 85 23.10 22.67 0.21
CA SER A 85 24.11 22.37 -0.81
C SER A 85 25.39 23.18 -0.64
N ALA A 86 26.52 22.63 -1.08
CA ALA A 86 27.83 23.28 -1.08
C ALA A 86 28.60 22.94 -2.36
N HIS A 87 29.52 23.80 -2.80
CA HIS A 87 30.30 23.62 -4.02
C HIS A 87 31.79 23.88 -3.78
N CYS A 88 32.65 23.15 -4.48
CA CYS A 88 34.10 23.31 -4.45
C CYS A 88 34.68 23.18 -5.86
N PRO A 89 35.51 24.14 -6.30
CA PRO A 89 36.26 23.97 -7.55
C PRO A 89 37.29 22.85 -7.41
N LEU A 90 37.40 21.99 -8.41
CA LEU A 90 38.41 20.93 -8.50
C LEU A 90 39.64 21.41 -9.30
N VAL A 91 40.79 20.79 -9.06
CA VAL A 91 42.04 21.06 -9.81
C VAL A 91 41.88 20.75 -11.32
N SER A 92 40.93 19.88 -11.68
CA SER A 92 40.59 19.51 -13.06
C SER A 92 39.74 20.55 -13.82
N GLY A 93 39.38 21.68 -13.19
CA GLY A 93 38.54 22.72 -13.82
C GLY A 93 37.03 22.44 -13.79
N ARG A 94 36.60 21.36 -13.13
CA ARG A 94 35.18 21.05 -12.85
C ARG A 94 34.78 21.56 -11.46
N THR A 95 33.49 21.75 -11.22
CA THR A 95 32.98 22.11 -9.89
C THR A 95 32.33 20.87 -9.27
N LEU A 96 32.82 20.47 -8.10
CA LEU A 96 32.19 19.44 -7.29
C LEU A 96 31.08 20.07 -6.47
N ARG A 97 29.84 19.63 -6.68
CA ARG A 97 28.68 20.05 -5.88
C ARG A 97 28.23 18.92 -4.98
N VAL A 98 27.97 19.24 -3.72
CA VAL A 98 27.41 18.32 -2.71
C VAL A 98 26.06 18.86 -2.31
N SER A 99 25.00 18.07 -2.46
CA SER A 99 23.65 18.45 -2.07
C SER A 99 23.05 17.43 -1.12
N ARG A 100 22.24 17.91 -0.18
CA ARG A 100 21.48 17.05 0.73
C ARG A 100 20.12 16.76 0.13
N ASP A 101 19.86 15.49 -0.15
CA ASP A 101 18.55 15.03 -0.59
C ASP A 101 17.55 15.05 0.58
N LYS A 102 16.26 15.20 0.28
CA LYS A 102 15.14 15.21 1.25
C LYS A 102 15.12 13.96 2.13
N ARG A 103 15.74 12.86 1.66
CA ARG A 103 15.84 11.56 2.33
C ARG A 103 17.11 11.39 3.17
N GLN A 104 17.73 12.48 3.60
CA GLN A 104 18.90 12.44 4.50
C GLN A 104 20.09 11.71 3.87
N CYS A 105 20.31 11.89 2.56
CA CYS A 105 21.46 11.35 1.84
C CYS A 105 22.24 12.50 1.21
N LEU A 106 23.52 12.29 0.91
CA LEU A 106 24.36 13.28 0.23
C LEU A 106 24.61 12.83 -1.20
N VAL A 107 24.32 13.72 -2.15
CA VAL A 107 24.51 13.54 -3.59
C VAL A 107 25.65 14.43 -4.05
N TRP A 108 26.67 13.82 -4.64
CA TRP A 108 27.86 14.48 -5.16
C TRP A 108 27.78 14.49 -6.68
N SER A 109 27.69 15.67 -7.30
CA SER A 109 27.67 15.85 -8.75
C SER A 109 28.91 16.58 -9.24
N PHE A 110 29.46 16.11 -10.36
CA PHE A 110 30.60 16.75 -11.03
C PHE A 110 30.07 17.63 -12.15
N GLU A 111 29.71 18.86 -11.80
CA GLU A 111 29.26 19.85 -12.76
C GLU A 111 30.50 20.30 -13.57
N SER A 112 30.40 20.22 -14.90
CA SER A 112 31.37 20.92 -15.75
C SER A 112 31.22 22.41 -15.45
N ALA A 113 32.34 23.12 -15.27
CA ALA A 113 32.26 24.57 -15.11
C ALA A 113 31.39 25.13 -16.24
N PRO A 114 30.47 26.08 -15.95
CA PRO A 114 29.69 26.73 -16.99
C PRO A 114 30.68 27.20 -18.05
N ILE A 115 30.39 26.89 -19.33
CA ILE A 115 31.21 27.23 -20.48
C ILE A 115 31.77 28.64 -20.23
N GLY A 116 33.09 28.71 -19.99
CA GLY A 116 33.70 29.99 -19.64
C GLY A 116 33.32 30.98 -20.72
N ILE A 117 32.93 32.21 -20.34
CA ILE A 117 32.45 33.23 -21.28
C ILE A 117 33.33 33.32 -22.54
N ALA A 118 34.65 33.12 -22.38
CA ALA A 118 35.65 33.11 -23.44
C ALA A 118 35.42 32.06 -24.55
N GLU A 119 34.84 30.90 -24.25
CA GLU A 119 34.63 29.76 -25.17
C GLU A 119 33.23 29.75 -25.80
N CYS A 120 32.34 30.66 -25.40
CA CYS A 120 31.00 30.75 -25.97
C CYS A 120 31.04 31.40 -27.37
N GLU A 121 30.44 30.75 -28.38
CA GLU A 121 30.31 31.30 -29.75
C GLU A 121 29.38 32.52 -29.80
N LEU A 122 28.40 32.58 -28.88
CA LEU A 122 27.43 33.67 -28.75
C LEU A 122 27.98 34.80 -27.89
N ALA A 123 27.44 36.01 -28.05
CA ALA A 123 27.86 37.17 -27.27
C ALA A 123 27.60 36.97 -25.77
N ALA A 124 28.65 36.84 -24.96
CA ALA A 124 28.55 36.58 -23.52
C ALA A 124 29.44 37.51 -22.70
N PHE A 125 28.98 37.88 -21.50
CA PHE A 125 29.72 38.72 -20.56
C PHE A 125 29.31 38.47 -19.09
N ARG A 126 30.25 38.68 -18.16
CA ARG A 126 30.06 38.55 -16.69
C ARG A 126 29.77 39.91 -16.08
N VAL A 127 28.75 39.99 -15.24
CA VAL A 127 28.32 41.19 -14.53
C VAL A 127 28.44 40.95 -13.03
N LEU A 128 29.13 41.82 -12.31
CA LEU A 128 29.19 41.78 -10.84
C LEU A 128 27.88 42.33 -10.24
N ALA A 129 27.60 42.03 -8.97
CA ALA A 129 26.45 42.60 -8.23
C ALA A 129 26.40 44.15 -8.26
N SER A 130 27.55 44.81 -8.47
CA SER A 130 27.65 46.27 -8.67
C SER A 130 27.14 46.78 -10.03
N GLY A 131 26.73 45.89 -10.95
CA GLY A 131 26.38 46.19 -12.33
C GLY A 131 27.58 46.33 -13.28
N ARG A 132 28.81 46.24 -12.77
CA ARG A 132 30.04 46.35 -13.57
C ARG A 132 30.33 45.05 -14.33
N ILE A 133 30.72 45.17 -15.59
CA ILE A 133 31.10 44.04 -16.44
C ILE A 133 32.56 43.68 -16.16
N GLU A 134 32.79 42.46 -15.69
CA GLU A 134 34.11 41.96 -15.31
C GLU A 134 34.83 41.29 -16.49
N ALA A 135 34.10 40.52 -17.29
CA ALA A 135 34.66 39.76 -18.41
C ALA A 135 33.69 39.75 -19.59
N GLU A 136 34.22 39.71 -20.82
CA GLU A 136 33.42 39.60 -22.05
C GLU A 136 34.19 38.86 -23.15
N ASN A 137 33.47 38.14 -23.99
CA ASN A 137 34.07 37.42 -25.12
C ASN A 137 34.20 38.29 -26.37
N ALA A 138 34.81 37.74 -27.43
CA ALA A 138 35.02 38.45 -28.68
C ALA A 138 33.68 38.82 -29.36
N ALA A 139 32.67 37.94 -29.30
CA ALA A 139 31.35 38.17 -29.85
C ALA A 139 30.60 39.32 -29.12
N ALA A 140 30.70 39.40 -27.79
CA ALA A 140 30.15 40.51 -27.01
C ALA A 140 30.84 41.85 -27.34
N ARG A 141 32.17 41.84 -27.54
CA ARG A 141 32.92 43.04 -27.98
C ARG A 141 32.48 43.52 -29.37
N ALA A 142 32.18 42.60 -30.29
CA ALA A 142 31.66 42.94 -31.61
C ALA A 142 30.23 43.52 -31.53
N LEU A 143 29.38 42.96 -30.65
CA LEU A 143 27.97 43.36 -30.53
C LEU A 143 27.78 44.71 -29.81
N PHE A 144 28.54 44.95 -28.73
CA PHE A 144 28.37 46.14 -27.86
C PHE A 144 29.36 47.27 -28.09
N GLY A 145 30.49 46.99 -28.76
CA GLY A 145 31.60 47.92 -28.95
C GLY A 145 32.49 48.02 -27.71
N ARG A 146 33.77 48.42 -27.91
CA ARG A 146 34.72 48.60 -26.80
C ARG A 146 34.33 49.80 -25.93
N GLY A 147 34.35 49.65 -24.61
CA GLY A 147 34.29 50.78 -23.64
C GLY A 147 33.02 50.92 -22.80
N LYS A 148 32.01 50.05 -22.96
CA LYS A 148 30.80 50.05 -22.10
C LYS A 148 30.96 49.06 -20.95
N SER A 149 31.52 49.49 -19.82
CA SER A 149 31.83 48.63 -18.66
C SER A 149 30.68 48.44 -17.66
N ASN A 150 29.49 49.00 -17.93
CA ASN A 150 28.36 48.95 -17.02
C ASN A 150 27.10 48.37 -17.68
N LEU A 151 26.33 47.60 -16.93
CA LEU A 151 25.14 46.87 -17.42
C LEU A 151 24.08 47.80 -18.02
N THR A 152 23.84 48.94 -17.39
CA THR A 152 22.89 49.98 -17.83
C THR A 152 23.24 50.59 -19.19
N ALA A 153 24.52 50.57 -19.59
CA ALA A 153 24.96 51.06 -20.89
C ALA A 153 24.70 50.06 -22.03
N ARG A 154 24.42 48.78 -21.68
CA ARG A 154 24.17 47.69 -22.63
C ARG A 154 22.71 47.28 -22.66
N ILE A 155 22.01 47.28 -21.52
CA ILE A 155 20.62 46.80 -21.43
C ILE A 155 19.70 47.95 -21.02
N ALA A 156 18.67 48.19 -21.81
CA ALA A 156 17.70 49.25 -21.55
C ALA A 156 16.68 48.85 -20.49
N ASP A 157 16.33 47.57 -20.42
CA ASP A 157 15.28 47.03 -19.56
C ASP A 157 15.91 46.25 -18.41
N LEU A 158 16.02 46.87 -17.24
CA LEU A 158 16.45 46.26 -15.96
C LEU A 158 15.24 46.07 -15.03
N PRO A 159 15.23 45.06 -14.13
CA PRO A 159 16.28 44.08 -13.86
C PRO A 159 16.39 42.98 -14.93
N LEU A 160 17.53 42.28 -14.97
CA LEU A 160 17.76 41.11 -15.82
C LEU A 160 16.74 40.00 -15.53
N ARG A 161 16.08 39.49 -16.57
CA ARG A 161 15.13 38.37 -16.47
C ARG A 161 15.60 37.23 -17.37
N ASN A 162 15.97 36.11 -16.77
CA ASN A 162 16.41 34.93 -17.51
C ASN A 162 15.31 34.46 -18.48
N GLY A 163 15.68 34.20 -19.74
CA GLY A 163 14.78 33.73 -20.79
C GLY A 163 13.82 34.78 -21.35
N SER A 164 13.86 36.03 -20.89
CA SER A 164 13.01 37.11 -21.39
C SER A 164 13.66 37.89 -22.53
N VAL A 165 12.84 38.53 -23.35
CA VAL A 165 13.31 39.47 -24.38
C VAL A 165 13.60 40.81 -23.73
N HIS A 166 14.85 41.27 -23.85
CA HIS A 166 15.29 42.58 -23.40
C HIS A 166 15.72 43.44 -24.59
N ARG A 167 15.55 44.76 -24.48
CA ARG A 167 16.13 45.70 -25.44
C ARG A 167 17.58 45.98 -25.06
N VAL A 168 18.48 45.76 -26.03
CA VAL A 168 19.92 45.84 -25.85
C VAL A 168 20.51 46.88 -26.80
N PHE A 169 21.45 47.69 -26.31
CA PHE A 169 22.14 48.75 -27.05
C PHE A 169 23.37 48.22 -27.78
N THR A 170 23.19 47.80 -29.03
CA THR A 170 24.27 47.31 -29.90
C THR A 170 24.96 48.47 -30.65
N THR A 171 26.11 48.19 -31.29
CA THR A 171 26.79 49.13 -32.21
C THR A 171 25.94 49.51 -33.42
N ALA A 172 25.00 48.64 -33.83
CA ALA A 172 24.05 48.87 -34.92
C ALA A 172 22.72 49.48 -34.47
N GLY A 173 22.61 49.95 -33.22
CA GLY A 173 21.38 50.52 -32.64
C GLY A 173 20.71 49.61 -31.60
N LYS A 174 19.47 49.94 -31.21
CA LYS A 174 18.70 49.14 -30.24
C LYS A 174 18.17 47.87 -30.93
N ARG A 175 18.46 46.70 -30.38
CA ARG A 175 17.90 45.41 -30.83
C ARG A 175 17.21 44.69 -29.68
N SER A 176 16.18 43.91 -30.00
CA SER A 176 15.56 42.99 -29.04
C SER A 176 16.34 41.68 -29.04
N CYS A 177 16.83 41.26 -27.88
CA CYS A 177 17.60 40.04 -27.73
C CYS A 177 17.04 39.24 -26.55
N THR A 178 17.10 37.92 -26.63
CA THR A 178 16.80 37.07 -25.48
C THR A 178 18.05 36.96 -24.63
N LEU A 179 17.91 37.17 -23.32
CA LEU A 179 19.02 37.06 -22.38
C LEU A 179 18.90 35.74 -21.60
N VAL A 180 19.94 34.93 -21.65
CA VAL A 180 20.11 33.81 -20.73
C VAL A 180 21.03 34.27 -19.63
N VAL A 181 20.55 34.23 -18.39
CA VAL A 181 21.26 34.73 -17.22
C VAL A 181 21.49 33.57 -16.28
N THR A 182 22.75 33.29 -15.97
CA THR A 182 23.18 32.25 -15.03
C THR A 182 23.89 32.90 -13.84
N GLY A 183 23.57 32.44 -12.62
CA GLY A 183 24.08 33.03 -11.38
C GLY A 183 23.03 33.83 -10.59
N GLU A 184 23.28 34.00 -9.30
CA GLU A 184 22.36 34.68 -8.38
C GLU A 184 22.41 36.21 -8.51
N PRO A 185 21.30 36.94 -8.28
CA PRO A 185 21.25 38.40 -8.40
C PRO A 185 22.24 39.16 -7.50
N ASP A 186 22.56 38.58 -6.33
CA ASP A 186 23.47 39.18 -5.34
C ASP A 186 24.96 38.83 -5.58
N HIS A 187 25.24 38.02 -6.60
CA HIS A 187 26.58 37.56 -6.97
C HIS A 187 26.92 37.95 -8.42
N ALA A 188 28.08 37.50 -8.92
CA ALA A 188 28.42 37.67 -10.33
C ALA A 188 27.48 36.82 -11.21
N GLN A 189 26.87 37.44 -12.21
CA GLN A 189 25.96 36.81 -13.17
C GLN A 189 26.61 36.75 -14.55
N ASP A 190 26.54 35.59 -15.20
CA ASP A 190 26.94 35.41 -16.58
C ASP A 190 25.72 35.63 -17.49
N VAL A 191 25.86 36.51 -18.46
CA VAL A 191 24.80 36.91 -19.38
C VAL A 191 25.19 36.52 -20.79
N VAL A 192 24.40 35.63 -21.39
CA VAL A 192 24.50 35.25 -22.81
C VAL A 192 23.40 35.93 -23.59
N VAL A 193 23.76 36.57 -24.69
CA VAL A 193 22.88 37.37 -25.54
C VAL A 193 22.62 36.62 -26.83
N ILE A 194 21.36 36.25 -27.03
CA ILE A 194 20.91 35.59 -28.26
C ILE A 194 20.23 36.67 -29.11
N PRO A 195 20.82 37.08 -30.26
CA PRO A 195 20.18 38.00 -31.17
C PRO A 195 18.88 37.38 -31.67
N LYS A 196 17.76 38.10 -31.55
CA LYS A 196 16.57 37.74 -32.31
C LYS A 196 16.84 38.23 -33.73
N ASP A 197 17.15 37.33 -34.66
CA ASP A 197 17.31 37.71 -36.06
C ASP A 197 16.01 38.32 -36.57
N THR A 198 16.03 39.64 -36.75
CA THR A 198 14.91 40.43 -37.30
C THR A 198 14.67 40.18 -38.79
N ASN A 199 15.23 39.11 -39.37
CA ASN A 199 15.02 38.69 -40.76
C ASN A 199 14.78 37.19 -40.92
N ALA A 200 14.41 36.48 -39.85
CA ALA A 200 13.71 35.21 -40.00
C ALA A 200 12.21 35.50 -39.99
N ALA A 201 11.58 35.17 -41.10
CA ALA A 201 10.17 35.28 -41.41
C ALA A 201 9.21 35.10 -40.23
N GLU A 202 8.02 35.69 -40.39
CA GLU A 202 6.76 35.34 -39.72
C GLU A 202 6.34 33.88 -39.97
N HIS A 203 7.26 32.92 -39.82
CA HIS A 203 6.95 31.52 -39.70
C HIS A 203 6.75 31.23 -38.22
N THR A 204 5.50 31.34 -37.81
CA THR A 204 4.84 30.41 -36.90
C THR A 204 5.69 29.14 -36.73
N MET A 205 6.41 29.00 -35.61
CA MET A 205 7.17 27.77 -35.27
C MET A 205 6.27 26.52 -35.14
N LEU A 206 4.96 26.69 -35.30
CA LEU A 206 3.93 25.64 -35.34
C LEU A 206 3.39 25.38 -36.76
N ALA A 207 3.96 25.98 -37.82
CA ALA A 207 3.51 25.79 -39.21
C ALA A 207 4.34 24.76 -40.01
N GLN A 208 5.21 23.99 -39.35
CA GLN A 208 5.80 22.79 -39.92
C GLN A 208 5.13 21.57 -39.26
N PRO A 209 4.26 20.84 -40.00
CA PRO A 209 3.61 19.61 -39.51
C PRO A 209 4.62 18.63 -38.90
N ASP A 210 5.80 18.54 -39.52
CA ASP A 210 6.89 17.64 -39.12
C ASP A 210 7.45 17.92 -37.71
N LEU A 211 7.41 19.17 -37.22
CA LEU A 211 7.94 19.52 -35.90
C LEU A 211 6.95 19.17 -34.77
N LEU A 212 5.65 19.32 -35.03
CA LEU A 212 4.58 18.92 -34.10
C LEU A 212 4.55 17.40 -33.91
N ASP A 213 4.78 16.65 -34.98
CA ASP A 213 4.89 15.19 -34.96
C ASP A 213 6.17 14.68 -34.29
N ALA A 214 7.24 15.49 -34.24
CA ALA A 214 8.48 15.12 -33.56
C ALA A 214 8.43 15.26 -32.02
N LEU A 215 7.39 15.86 -31.45
CA LEU A 215 7.26 16.07 -30.02
C LEU A 215 6.70 14.83 -29.32
N PRO A 216 7.36 14.31 -28.26
CA PRO A 216 6.93 13.11 -27.53
C PRO A 216 5.79 13.39 -26.53
N VAL A 217 5.00 14.43 -26.78
CA VAL A 217 3.90 14.86 -25.91
C VAL A 217 2.63 14.90 -26.74
N PRO A 218 1.55 14.20 -26.35
CA PRO A 218 0.28 14.27 -27.05
C PRO A 218 -0.27 15.70 -27.05
N MET A 219 -0.47 16.26 -28.24
CA MET A 219 -0.97 17.62 -28.41
C MET A 219 -2.05 17.71 -29.48
N LEU A 220 -3.05 18.56 -29.19
CA LEU A 220 -4.16 18.88 -30.06
C LEU A 220 -4.23 20.38 -30.30
N LYS A 221 -4.62 20.77 -31.51
CA LYS A 221 -4.98 22.13 -31.87
C LYS A 221 -6.46 22.15 -32.15
N ILE A 222 -7.19 22.99 -31.42
CA ILE A 222 -8.64 23.00 -31.39
C ILE A 222 -9.12 24.41 -31.70
N SER A 223 -10.13 24.54 -32.54
CA SER A 223 -10.80 25.82 -32.78
C SER A 223 -11.68 26.23 -31.60
N ALA A 224 -12.09 27.50 -31.53
CA ALA A 224 -12.96 27.99 -30.46
C ALA A 224 -14.35 27.32 -30.43
N ASP A 225 -14.82 26.80 -31.57
CA ASP A 225 -16.05 26.01 -31.73
C ASP A 225 -15.86 24.51 -31.42
N GLY A 226 -14.65 24.08 -31.07
CA GLY A 226 -14.35 22.71 -30.61
C GLY A 226 -14.01 21.71 -31.72
N ALA A 227 -13.83 22.17 -32.96
CA ALA A 227 -13.32 21.34 -34.04
C ALA A 227 -11.80 21.14 -33.89
N LEU A 228 -11.33 19.91 -34.09
CA LEU A 228 -9.90 19.64 -34.13
C LEU A 228 -9.31 20.11 -35.46
N ILE A 229 -8.35 21.01 -35.38
CA ILE A 229 -7.59 21.54 -36.51
C ILE A 229 -6.42 20.60 -36.81
N GLU A 230 -5.62 20.25 -35.79
CA GLU A 230 -4.44 19.41 -35.89
C GLU A 230 -4.29 18.51 -34.66
N ALA A 231 -3.67 17.35 -34.84
CA ALA A 231 -3.31 16.41 -33.78
C ALA A 231 -2.01 15.73 -34.18
N ASN A 232 -1.01 15.75 -33.29
CA ASN A 232 0.26 15.08 -33.56
C ASN A 232 0.15 13.55 -33.42
N THR A 233 1.18 12.85 -33.86
CA THR A 233 1.23 11.38 -33.89
C THR A 233 0.91 10.76 -32.51
N GLU A 234 1.46 11.30 -31.43
CA GLU A 234 1.18 10.85 -30.07
C GLU A 234 -0.30 11.00 -29.68
N ALA A 235 -0.93 12.13 -30.00
CA ALA A 235 -2.36 12.33 -29.73
C ALA A 235 -3.26 11.46 -30.62
N ARG A 236 -2.89 11.26 -31.89
CA ARG A 236 -3.61 10.34 -32.80
C ARG A 236 -3.55 8.90 -32.31
N SER A 237 -2.42 8.47 -31.75
CA SER A 237 -2.25 7.15 -31.16
C SER A 237 -3.20 6.92 -29.97
N ILE A 238 -3.39 7.92 -29.11
CA ILE A 238 -4.30 7.83 -27.95
C ILE A 238 -5.73 7.54 -28.39
N PHE A 239 -6.22 8.21 -29.43
CA PHE A 239 -7.60 8.07 -29.92
C PHE A 239 -7.75 7.01 -31.02
N HIS A 240 -6.69 6.24 -31.33
CA HIS A 240 -6.66 5.25 -32.43
C HIS A 240 -7.06 5.83 -33.80
N ILE A 241 -6.68 7.08 -34.07
CA ILE A 241 -6.96 7.76 -35.34
C ILE A 241 -5.85 7.47 -36.34
N ALA A 242 -6.19 6.90 -37.49
CA ALA A 242 -5.22 6.60 -38.54
C ALA A 242 -4.57 7.88 -39.12
N ALA A 243 -3.30 7.78 -39.53
CA ALA A 243 -2.58 8.88 -40.15
C ALA A 243 -3.29 9.33 -41.45
N GLY A 244 -3.73 10.60 -41.47
CA GLY A 244 -4.42 11.20 -42.63
C GLY A 244 -5.94 11.05 -42.62
N ALA A 245 -6.53 10.41 -41.61
CA ALA A 245 -7.99 10.41 -41.41
C ALA A 245 -8.50 11.79 -40.96
N SER A 246 -9.78 12.08 -41.23
CA SER A 246 -10.44 13.30 -40.74
C SER A 246 -10.48 13.29 -39.21
N LEU A 247 -10.12 14.42 -38.59
CA LEU A 247 -10.17 14.58 -37.14
C LEU A 247 -11.62 14.88 -36.72
N PRO A 248 -12.28 14.02 -35.91
CA PRO A 248 -13.57 14.36 -35.32
C PRO A 248 -13.41 15.49 -34.29
N PRO A 249 -14.47 16.24 -33.98
CA PRO A 249 -14.41 17.30 -32.97
C PRO A 249 -14.19 16.72 -31.57
N LEU A 250 -13.67 17.55 -30.65
CA LEU A 250 -13.20 17.05 -29.35
C LEU A 250 -14.32 16.40 -28.52
N PHE A 251 -15.55 16.91 -28.61
CA PHE A 251 -16.70 16.40 -27.85
C PHE A 251 -17.17 15.00 -28.28
N GLU A 252 -16.72 14.48 -29.44
CA GLU A 252 -16.96 13.08 -29.85
C GLU A 252 -15.86 12.15 -29.32
N LEU A 253 -14.67 12.68 -29.05
CA LEU A 253 -13.51 11.93 -28.59
C LEU A 253 -13.44 11.79 -27.07
N VAL A 254 -14.02 12.74 -26.34
CA VAL A 254 -13.98 12.76 -24.88
C VAL A 254 -15.34 13.14 -24.30
N GLU A 255 -15.58 12.71 -23.06
CA GLU A 255 -16.75 13.04 -22.25
C GLU A 255 -16.31 13.69 -20.93
N GLY A 256 -16.92 14.82 -20.60
CA GLY A 256 -16.66 15.53 -19.35
C GLY A 256 -17.28 14.84 -18.14
N MET A 257 -16.55 14.76 -17.02
CA MET A 257 -17.01 14.08 -15.79
C MET A 257 -17.95 14.93 -14.91
N GLY A 258 -18.72 15.86 -15.50
CA GLY A 258 -19.64 16.73 -14.75
C GLY A 258 -19.81 18.14 -15.33
N ARG A 259 -18.99 18.51 -16.32
CA ARG A 259 -19.08 19.78 -17.07
C ARG A 259 -19.17 19.50 -18.56
N SER A 260 -19.97 20.29 -19.28
CA SER A 260 -20.01 20.27 -20.75
C SER A 260 -18.65 20.69 -21.33
N ILE A 261 -18.14 19.91 -22.28
CA ILE A 261 -16.87 20.19 -22.96
C ILE A 261 -16.96 21.49 -23.76
N SER A 262 -18.10 21.77 -24.38
CA SER A 262 -18.33 23.01 -25.13
C SER A 262 -18.20 24.26 -24.26
N ASP A 263 -18.79 24.24 -23.06
CA ASP A 263 -18.69 25.36 -22.11
C ASP A 263 -17.26 25.53 -21.58
N TRP A 264 -16.54 24.43 -21.44
CA TRP A 264 -15.15 24.43 -21.02
C TRP A 264 -14.22 25.03 -22.09
N LEU A 265 -14.41 24.66 -23.36
CA LEU A 265 -13.67 25.22 -24.49
C LEU A 265 -13.98 26.72 -24.70
N ALA A 266 -15.25 27.12 -24.55
CA ALA A 266 -15.66 28.52 -24.65
C ALA A 266 -14.98 29.39 -23.58
N ASP A 267 -14.95 28.92 -22.32
CA ASP A 267 -14.24 29.60 -21.24
C ASP A 267 -12.73 29.72 -21.52
N ALA A 268 -12.11 28.66 -22.02
CA ALA A 268 -10.70 28.68 -22.39
C ALA A 268 -10.42 29.67 -23.54
N ALA A 269 -11.32 29.76 -24.53
CA ALA A 269 -11.21 30.73 -25.62
C ALA A 269 -11.30 32.18 -25.12
N GLU A 270 -12.19 32.44 -24.15
CA GLU A 270 -12.29 33.73 -23.45
C GLU A 270 -11.09 34.01 -22.52
N GLY A 271 -10.23 33.02 -22.28
CA GLY A 271 -9.02 33.11 -21.46
C GLY A 271 -9.23 32.81 -19.99
N ARG A 272 -10.39 32.25 -19.61
CA ARG A 272 -10.67 31.77 -18.26
C ARG A 272 -10.14 30.33 -18.10
N GLY A 273 -9.55 30.03 -16.94
CA GLY A 273 -9.15 28.65 -16.60
C GLY A 273 -8.02 28.06 -17.44
N LEU A 274 -7.25 28.89 -18.16
CA LEU A 274 -6.09 28.43 -18.94
C LEU A 274 -5.09 27.65 -18.08
N LEU A 275 -4.50 26.62 -18.67
CA LEU A 275 -3.50 25.72 -18.07
C LEU A 275 -3.97 24.97 -16.82
N LYS A 276 -5.25 25.07 -16.43
CA LYS A 276 -5.83 24.16 -15.42
C LYS A 276 -6.21 22.86 -16.11
N PRO A 277 -5.61 21.73 -15.71
CA PRO A 277 -5.96 20.45 -16.30
C PRO A 277 -7.33 19.98 -15.81
N GLU A 278 -8.17 19.55 -16.73
CA GLU A 278 -9.46 18.91 -16.45
C GLU A 278 -9.38 17.42 -16.79
N ILE A 279 -10.06 16.58 -16.02
CA ILE A 279 -10.06 15.13 -16.25
C ILE A 279 -11.32 14.77 -17.01
N VAL A 280 -11.13 14.14 -18.16
CA VAL A 280 -12.20 13.68 -19.06
C VAL A 280 -12.03 12.19 -19.32
N ARG A 281 -13.12 11.54 -19.70
CA ARG A 281 -13.10 10.15 -20.16
C ARG A 281 -12.94 10.12 -21.68
N ALA A 282 -11.99 9.36 -22.22
CA ALA A 282 -11.90 9.17 -23.66
C ALA A 282 -12.97 8.17 -24.12
N VAL A 283 -13.61 8.47 -25.25
CA VAL A 283 -14.64 7.62 -25.86
C VAL A 283 -13.98 6.68 -26.85
N ILE A 284 -13.46 5.56 -26.35
CA ILE A 284 -12.82 4.52 -27.16
C ILE A 284 -13.58 3.20 -26.95
N PRO A 285 -14.11 2.56 -28.01
CA PRO A 285 -14.84 1.30 -27.88
C PRO A 285 -14.02 0.21 -27.19
N GLY A 286 -14.51 -0.29 -26.05
CA GLY A 286 -13.89 -1.40 -25.32
C GLY A 286 -12.70 -1.03 -24.42
N GLN A 287 -12.35 0.25 -24.29
CA GLN A 287 -11.25 0.71 -23.45
C GLN A 287 -11.71 1.86 -22.54
N GLU A 288 -11.50 1.70 -21.22
CA GLU A 288 -11.67 2.80 -20.26
C GLU A 288 -10.34 3.55 -20.13
N LEU A 289 -10.28 4.75 -20.69
CA LEU A 289 -9.12 5.62 -20.64
C LEU A 289 -9.53 6.99 -20.07
N PHE A 290 -8.78 7.46 -19.07
CA PHE A 290 -8.96 8.78 -18.48
C PHE A 290 -7.84 9.70 -18.92
N LEU A 291 -8.21 10.85 -19.48
CA LEU A 291 -7.27 11.84 -19.98
C LEU A 291 -7.35 13.08 -19.11
N GLN A 292 -6.20 13.60 -18.75
CA GLN A 292 -6.05 14.92 -18.17
C GLN A 292 -5.67 15.89 -19.28
N ILE A 293 -6.54 16.84 -19.59
CA ILE A 293 -6.35 17.79 -20.69
C ILE A 293 -6.17 19.20 -20.14
N ALA A 294 -5.05 19.84 -20.47
CA ALA A 294 -4.78 21.24 -20.16
C ALA A 294 -4.87 22.09 -21.43
N LEU A 295 -5.66 23.16 -21.38
CA LEU A 295 -5.87 24.06 -22.52
C LEU A 295 -5.05 25.35 -22.39
N GLY A 296 -4.26 25.66 -23.41
CA GLY A 296 -3.63 26.95 -23.64
C GLY A 296 -4.35 27.73 -24.75
N ARG A 297 -4.27 29.06 -24.72
CA ARG A 297 -4.83 29.92 -25.76
C ARG A 297 -3.73 30.51 -26.62
N MET A 298 -3.93 30.47 -27.94
CA MET A 298 -3.05 31.03 -28.94
C MET A 298 -3.85 31.91 -29.92
N HIS A 299 -3.18 32.86 -30.54
CA HIS A 299 -3.73 33.63 -31.67
C HIS A 299 -2.97 33.27 -32.94
N GLU A 300 -3.70 32.88 -33.99
CA GLU A 300 -3.13 32.55 -35.29
C GLU A 300 -3.93 33.28 -36.37
N ALA A 301 -3.24 34.06 -37.20
CA ALA A 301 -3.86 34.88 -38.26
C ALA A 301 -5.08 35.73 -37.77
N GLY A 302 -5.06 36.20 -36.51
CA GLY A 302 -6.12 37.00 -35.91
C GLY A 302 -7.31 36.20 -35.32
N LYS A 303 -7.29 34.87 -35.39
CA LYS A 303 -8.29 33.99 -34.77
C LYS A 303 -7.78 33.38 -33.46
N VAL A 304 -8.69 33.13 -32.52
CA VAL A 304 -8.41 32.43 -31.26
C VAL A 304 -8.40 30.92 -31.53
N VAL A 305 -7.30 30.27 -31.16
CA VAL A 305 -7.09 28.82 -31.26
C VAL A 305 -6.67 28.30 -29.89
N LEU A 306 -7.10 27.10 -29.54
CA LEU A 306 -6.73 26.42 -28.32
C LEU A 306 -5.70 25.33 -28.59
N VAL A 307 -4.74 25.20 -27.70
CA VAL A 307 -3.76 24.11 -27.70
C VAL A 307 -4.04 23.23 -26.49
N GLY A 308 -4.41 21.98 -26.73
CA GLY A 308 -4.64 20.98 -25.69
C GLY A 308 -3.45 20.07 -25.52
N ILE A 309 -2.92 19.95 -24.31
CA ILE A 309 -1.94 18.93 -23.93
C ILE A 309 -2.69 17.82 -23.21
N LEU A 310 -2.49 16.57 -23.63
CA LEU A 310 -3.11 15.40 -23.00
C LEU A 310 -2.08 14.62 -22.20
N ASN A 311 -2.49 14.15 -21.03
CA ASN A 311 -1.75 13.23 -20.21
C ASN A 311 -2.66 12.06 -19.82
N ASP A 312 -2.15 10.84 -19.85
CA ASP A 312 -2.89 9.68 -19.37
C ASP A 312 -3.00 9.75 -17.84
N ALA A 313 -4.24 9.80 -17.36
CA ALA A 313 -4.57 9.87 -15.94
C ALA A 313 -5.26 8.59 -15.45
N THR A 314 -5.22 7.51 -16.23
CA THR A 314 -5.87 6.24 -15.90
C THR A 314 -5.27 5.60 -14.66
N GLU A 315 -3.93 5.57 -14.55
CA GLU A 315 -3.26 5.08 -13.34
C GLU A 315 -3.60 5.93 -12.12
N LEU A 316 -3.62 7.26 -12.28
CA LEU A 316 -3.97 8.18 -11.19
C LEU A 316 -5.42 7.96 -10.71
N LYS A 317 -6.38 7.80 -11.63
CA LYS A 317 -7.79 7.57 -11.31
C LYS A 317 -8.04 6.20 -10.70
N THR A 318 -7.38 5.17 -11.20
CA THR A 318 -7.46 3.83 -10.60
C THR A 318 -6.88 3.81 -9.19
N LEU A 319 -5.76 4.50 -8.96
CA LEU A 319 -5.19 4.67 -7.61
C LEU A 319 -6.10 5.48 -6.68
N GLU A 320 -6.73 6.55 -7.16
CA GLU A 320 -7.68 7.34 -6.38
C GLU A 320 -8.92 6.52 -6.00
N ALA A 321 -9.47 5.75 -6.94
CA ALA A 321 -10.59 4.84 -6.68
C ALA A 321 -10.20 3.75 -5.65
N GLN A 322 -9.02 3.14 -5.81
CA GLN A 322 -8.48 2.17 -4.86
C GLN A 322 -8.27 2.79 -3.48
N PHE A 323 -7.81 4.04 -3.41
CA PHE A 323 -7.61 4.75 -2.16
C PHE A 323 -8.94 5.02 -1.43
N VAL A 324 -9.96 5.52 -2.14
CA VAL A 324 -11.31 5.73 -1.58
C VAL A 324 -11.92 4.40 -1.12
N GLN A 325 -11.77 3.34 -1.90
CA GLN A 325 -12.23 2.00 -1.53
C GLN A 325 -11.49 1.46 -0.30
N SER A 326 -10.17 1.71 -0.20
CA SER A 326 -9.36 1.33 0.96
C SER A 326 -9.79 2.07 2.23
N GLN A 327 -10.10 3.36 2.15
CA GLN A 327 -10.64 4.12 3.29
C GLN A 327 -12.01 3.60 3.75
N LYS A 328 -12.91 3.30 2.81
CA LYS A 328 -14.21 2.69 3.14
C LYS A 328 -14.02 1.34 3.84
N MET A 329 -13.11 0.50 3.32
CA MET A 329 -12.80 -0.79 3.92
C MET A 329 -12.22 -0.65 5.33
N GLN A 330 -11.35 0.34 5.56
CA GLN A 330 -10.80 0.61 6.88
C GLN A 330 -11.87 1.05 7.90
N ALA A 331 -12.80 1.91 7.49
CA ALA A 331 -13.89 2.39 8.34
C ALA A 331 -14.88 1.26 8.71
N ILE A 332 -15.29 0.46 7.71
CA ILE A 332 -16.10 -0.75 7.93
C ILE A 332 -15.39 -1.70 8.87
N GLY A 333 -14.08 -1.86 8.70
CA GLY A 333 -13.31 -2.77 9.52
C GLY A 333 -13.22 -2.33 10.99
N GLN A 334 -13.00 -1.04 11.26
CA GLN A 334 -12.99 -0.52 12.64
C GLN A 334 -14.35 -0.67 13.33
N LEU A 335 -15.44 -0.40 12.62
CA LEU A 335 -16.81 -0.60 13.15
C LEU A 335 -17.10 -2.08 13.41
N ALA A 336 -16.74 -2.96 12.47
CA ALA A 336 -16.92 -4.40 12.61
C ALA A 336 -16.15 -4.97 13.82
N GLY A 337 -14.96 -4.45 14.11
CA GLY A 337 -14.14 -4.88 15.26
C GLY A 337 -14.78 -4.54 16.61
N GLY A 338 -15.26 -3.30 16.77
CA GLY A 338 -15.94 -2.88 17.99
C GLY A 338 -17.27 -3.62 18.19
N VAL A 339 -18.09 -3.71 17.15
CA VAL A 339 -19.39 -4.41 17.23
C VAL A 339 -19.20 -5.90 17.54
N ALA A 340 -18.21 -6.55 16.92
CA ALA A 340 -17.96 -7.96 17.15
C ALA A 340 -17.43 -8.28 18.55
N HIS A 341 -16.67 -7.36 19.16
CA HIS A 341 -16.28 -7.48 20.56
C HIS A 341 -17.53 -7.54 21.47
N ASP A 342 -18.47 -6.62 21.30
CA ASP A 342 -19.70 -6.58 22.09
C ASP A 342 -20.54 -7.85 21.89
N PHE A 343 -20.65 -8.35 20.66
CA PHE A 343 -21.34 -9.61 20.38
C PHE A 343 -20.65 -10.81 21.03
N ASN A 344 -19.32 -10.87 21.00
CA ASN A 344 -18.58 -11.97 21.64
C ASN A 344 -18.78 -11.98 23.17
N ASN A 345 -18.88 -10.82 23.80
CA ASN A 345 -19.17 -10.72 25.24
C ASN A 345 -20.57 -11.25 25.57
N LEU A 346 -21.59 -10.86 24.78
CA LEU A 346 -22.95 -11.38 24.92
C LEU A 346 -23.00 -12.90 24.71
N LEU A 347 -22.32 -13.41 23.68
CA LEU A 347 -22.30 -14.84 23.37
C LEU A 347 -21.55 -15.66 24.43
N THR A 348 -20.48 -15.11 25.01
CA THR A 348 -19.77 -15.75 26.12
C THR A 348 -20.68 -15.92 27.33
N ALA A 349 -21.46 -14.89 27.67
CA ALA A 349 -22.42 -14.96 28.77
C ALA A 349 -23.58 -15.93 28.48
N ILE A 350 -24.16 -15.88 27.27
CA ILE A 350 -25.27 -16.77 26.86
C ILE A 350 -24.82 -18.24 26.87
N SER A 351 -23.74 -18.56 26.16
CA SER A 351 -23.21 -19.93 26.11
C SER A 351 -22.77 -20.42 27.49
N GLY A 352 -22.11 -19.56 28.27
CA GLY A 352 -21.64 -19.90 29.61
C GLY A 352 -22.77 -20.21 30.59
N HIS A 353 -23.86 -19.43 30.57
CA HIS A 353 -25.03 -19.73 31.40
C HIS A 353 -25.76 -21.01 30.94
N CYS A 354 -25.83 -21.27 29.63
CA CYS A 354 -26.35 -22.54 29.11
C CYS A 354 -25.51 -23.73 29.58
N ASP A 355 -24.18 -23.65 29.52
CA ASP A 355 -23.28 -24.71 30.00
C ASP A 355 -23.49 -24.99 31.50
N LEU A 356 -23.70 -23.95 32.31
CA LEU A 356 -23.98 -24.08 33.75
C LEU A 356 -25.35 -24.69 34.06
N LEU A 357 -26.34 -24.47 33.19
CA LEU A 357 -27.66 -25.09 33.32
C LEU A 357 -27.60 -26.56 32.89
N LEU A 358 -26.92 -26.86 31.78
CA LEU A 358 -26.71 -28.24 31.31
C LEU A 358 -25.96 -29.12 32.32
N LEU A 359 -25.14 -28.55 33.20
CA LEU A 359 -24.51 -29.28 34.31
C LEU A 359 -25.46 -29.70 35.44
N ARG A 360 -26.64 -29.09 35.51
CA ARG A 360 -27.64 -29.33 36.57
C ARG A 360 -28.86 -30.10 36.07
N HIS A 361 -28.98 -30.28 34.76
CA HIS A 361 -30.10 -30.92 34.08
C HIS A 361 -29.60 -32.16 33.34
N ASP A 362 -30.24 -33.30 33.59
CA ASP A 362 -29.93 -34.55 32.89
C ASP A 362 -30.72 -34.64 31.58
N ALA A 363 -30.34 -35.57 30.68
CA ALA A 363 -31.03 -35.78 29.40
C ALA A 363 -32.52 -36.21 29.52
N GLY A 364 -32.99 -36.49 30.74
CA GLY A 364 -34.39 -36.76 31.05
C GLY A 364 -35.21 -35.52 31.44
N ASP A 365 -34.59 -34.36 31.61
CA ASP A 365 -35.31 -33.12 31.94
C ASP A 365 -36.03 -32.55 30.70
N PRO A 366 -37.28 -32.06 30.86
CA PRO A 366 -38.02 -31.43 29.76
C PRO A 366 -37.29 -30.23 29.15
N GLU A 367 -36.56 -29.46 29.95
CA GLU A 367 -35.83 -28.28 29.49
C GLU A 367 -34.47 -28.60 28.83
N TYR A 368 -33.98 -29.84 28.91
CA TYR A 368 -32.65 -30.21 28.40
C TYR A 368 -32.52 -30.00 26.88
N SER A 369 -33.55 -30.34 26.10
CA SER A 369 -33.55 -30.14 24.65
C SER A 369 -33.46 -28.67 24.26
N ASP A 370 -34.15 -27.80 25.00
CA ASP A 370 -34.19 -26.37 24.73
C ASP A 370 -32.85 -25.72 25.08
N LEU A 371 -32.22 -26.14 26.18
CA LEU A 371 -30.87 -25.69 26.57
C LEU A 371 -29.81 -26.07 25.54
N ILE A 372 -29.88 -27.30 24.99
CA ILE A 372 -29.00 -27.73 23.89
C ILE A 372 -29.23 -26.88 22.64
N GLN A 373 -30.48 -26.56 22.29
CA GLN A 373 -30.76 -25.71 21.13
C GLN A 373 -30.25 -24.28 21.32
N ILE A 374 -30.39 -23.69 22.51
CA ILE A 374 -29.86 -22.34 22.80
C ILE A 374 -28.33 -22.34 22.67
N SER A 375 -27.65 -23.35 23.24
CA SER A 375 -26.19 -23.51 23.11
C SER A 375 -25.73 -23.65 21.65
N GLN A 376 -26.45 -24.45 20.85
CA GLN A 376 -26.15 -24.61 19.42
C GLN A 376 -26.34 -23.29 18.63
N ASN A 377 -27.40 -22.54 18.93
CA ASN A 377 -27.65 -21.24 18.28
C ASN A 377 -26.62 -20.18 18.67
N ALA A 378 -26.20 -20.14 19.94
CA ALA A 378 -25.14 -19.24 20.41
C ALA A 378 -23.80 -19.56 19.72
N ASN A 379 -23.42 -20.84 19.61
CA ASN A 379 -22.23 -21.27 18.87
C ASN A 379 -22.30 -20.90 17.37
N ARG A 380 -23.47 -21.01 16.76
CA ARG A 380 -23.68 -20.59 15.36
C ARG A 380 -23.54 -19.07 15.19
N ALA A 381 -24.07 -18.29 16.13
CA ALA A 381 -23.91 -16.84 16.15
C ALA A 381 -22.44 -16.42 16.34
N ALA A 382 -21.68 -17.10 17.20
CA ALA A 382 -20.25 -16.87 17.37
C ALA A 382 -19.46 -17.07 16.07
N SER A 383 -19.79 -18.11 15.30
CA SER A 383 -19.19 -18.32 13.98
C SER A 383 -19.47 -17.18 13.00
N LEU A 384 -20.69 -16.63 13.00
CA LEU A 384 -21.07 -15.49 12.14
C LEU A 384 -20.35 -14.19 12.52
N VAL A 385 -20.19 -13.94 13.82
CA VAL A 385 -19.43 -12.79 14.34
C VAL A 385 -17.95 -12.92 13.98
N GLY A 386 -17.39 -14.14 14.06
CA GLY A 386 -16.03 -14.45 13.58
C GLY A 386 -15.82 -14.13 12.10
N GLN A 387 -16.84 -14.37 11.25
CA GLN A 387 -16.80 -14.00 9.83
C GLN A 387 -16.84 -12.48 9.61
N LEU A 388 -17.55 -11.73 10.46
CA LEU A 388 -17.55 -10.26 10.43
C LEU A 388 -16.19 -9.67 10.84
N LEU A 389 -15.51 -10.29 11.81
CA LEU A 389 -14.16 -9.90 12.25
C LEU A 389 -13.08 -10.10 11.19
N ALA A 390 -13.27 -11.06 10.28
CA ALA A 390 -12.35 -11.27 9.15
C ALA A 390 -12.24 -10.04 8.22
N PHE A 391 -13.24 -9.15 8.24
CA PHE A 391 -13.22 -7.86 7.54
C PHE A 391 -12.58 -6.72 8.34
N SER A 392 -12.42 -6.87 9.66
CA SER A 392 -12.08 -5.76 10.56
C SER A 392 -10.67 -5.20 10.38
N ARG A 393 -9.70 -6.06 10.03
CA ARG A 393 -8.31 -5.69 9.76
C ARG A 393 -7.55 -6.89 9.19
N LYS A 394 -6.35 -6.62 8.65
CA LYS A 394 -5.33 -7.65 8.36
C LYS A 394 -5.16 -8.53 9.59
N GLN A 395 -5.84 -9.67 9.64
CA GLN A 395 -5.43 -10.77 10.49
C GLN A 395 -3.95 -11.01 10.18
N ASN A 396 -3.10 -11.05 11.21
CA ASN A 396 -1.73 -11.50 11.00
C ASN A 396 -1.85 -12.96 10.55
N LEU A 397 -1.73 -13.20 9.25
CA LEU A 397 -1.58 -14.55 8.72
C LEU A 397 -0.48 -15.22 9.54
N LYS A 398 -0.77 -16.41 10.07
CA LYS A 398 0.27 -17.31 10.55
C LYS A 398 0.53 -18.32 9.42
N PRO A 399 1.18 -17.92 8.31
CA PRO A 399 1.35 -18.80 7.17
C PRO A 399 2.28 -19.94 7.58
N GLN A 400 1.73 -21.14 7.55
CA GLN A 400 2.44 -22.38 7.80
C GLN A 400 2.49 -23.21 6.52
N ALA A 401 3.43 -24.14 6.46
CA ALA A 401 3.42 -25.12 5.38
C ALA A 401 2.28 -26.10 5.66
N LEU A 402 1.34 -26.22 4.74
CA LEU A 402 0.16 -27.06 4.87
C LEU A 402 0.14 -28.11 3.79
N ASP A 403 -0.08 -29.37 4.18
CA ASP A 403 -0.49 -30.40 3.24
C ASP A 403 -1.99 -30.26 2.97
N ILE A 404 -2.33 -29.99 1.72
CA ILE A 404 -3.72 -29.85 1.29
C ILE A 404 -4.50 -31.14 1.48
N ARG A 405 -3.87 -32.31 1.33
CA ARG A 405 -4.54 -33.59 1.50
C ARG A 405 -5.08 -33.76 2.91
N ASP A 406 -4.25 -33.50 3.91
CA ASP A 406 -4.61 -33.68 5.32
C ASP A 406 -5.68 -32.66 5.70
N THR A 407 -5.48 -31.40 5.29
CA THR A 407 -6.43 -30.31 5.57
C THR A 407 -7.81 -30.58 4.95
N MET A 408 -7.87 -31.08 3.72
CA MET A 408 -9.15 -31.40 3.05
C MET A 408 -9.81 -32.64 3.63
N SER A 409 -9.02 -33.62 4.09
CA SER A 409 -9.53 -34.84 4.73
C SER A 409 -10.19 -34.51 6.08
N ASP A 410 -9.56 -33.66 6.89
CA ASP A 410 -10.13 -33.17 8.15
C ASP A 410 -11.42 -32.36 7.91
N LEU A 411 -11.45 -31.55 6.86
CA LEU A 411 -12.63 -30.77 6.47
C LEU A 411 -13.77 -31.63 5.92
N ALA A 412 -13.49 -32.75 5.24
CA ALA A 412 -14.52 -33.55 4.57
C ALA A 412 -15.64 -33.97 5.53
N HIS A 413 -15.30 -34.34 6.77
CA HIS A 413 -16.27 -34.68 7.81
C HIS A 413 -17.16 -33.49 8.21
N LEU A 414 -16.58 -32.29 8.33
CA LEU A 414 -17.30 -31.07 8.66
C LEU A 414 -18.21 -30.61 7.51
N LEU A 415 -17.69 -30.64 6.29
CA LEU A 415 -18.43 -30.26 5.07
C LEU A 415 -19.64 -31.17 4.87
N ASN A 416 -19.49 -32.50 5.03
CA ASN A 416 -20.60 -33.43 4.87
C ASN A 416 -21.76 -33.12 5.83
N ARG A 417 -21.46 -32.68 7.06
CA ARG A 417 -22.46 -32.25 8.05
C ARG A 417 -23.11 -30.90 7.70
N LEU A 418 -22.39 -29.98 7.05
CA LEU A 418 -22.88 -28.65 6.69
C LEU A 418 -23.79 -28.63 5.45
N ILE A 419 -23.57 -29.57 4.53
CA ILE A 419 -24.29 -29.65 3.26
C ILE A 419 -25.63 -30.41 3.42
N GLY A 420 -25.68 -31.40 4.31
CA GLY A 420 -26.87 -32.19 4.60
C GLY A 420 -27.07 -33.38 3.65
N GLU A 421 -28.08 -34.21 3.90
CA GLU A 421 -28.24 -35.52 3.24
C GLU A 421 -28.67 -35.46 1.76
N ARG A 422 -29.10 -34.29 1.27
CA ARG A 422 -29.64 -34.12 -0.09
C ARG A 422 -28.60 -33.86 -1.18
N ILE A 423 -27.35 -33.61 -0.78
CA ILE A 423 -26.27 -33.26 -1.72
C ILE A 423 -25.11 -34.23 -1.52
N GLN A 424 -24.63 -34.78 -2.61
CA GLN A 424 -23.47 -35.66 -2.61
C GLN A 424 -22.19 -34.83 -2.64
N LEU A 425 -21.32 -35.00 -1.64
CA LEU A 425 -19.99 -34.40 -1.60
C LEU A 425 -18.93 -35.40 -2.05
N ASP A 426 -18.26 -35.12 -3.17
CA ASP A 426 -17.14 -35.90 -3.68
C ASP A 426 -15.82 -35.14 -3.46
N VAL A 427 -14.97 -35.63 -2.56
CA VAL A 427 -13.65 -35.04 -2.30
C VAL A 427 -12.56 -35.93 -2.90
N THR A 428 -11.73 -35.37 -3.78
CA THR A 428 -10.64 -36.11 -4.44
C THR A 428 -9.32 -35.34 -4.42
N HIS A 429 -8.21 -36.05 -4.21
CA HIS A 429 -6.87 -35.46 -4.14
C HIS A 429 -5.92 -36.25 -5.03
N ALA A 430 -5.08 -35.55 -5.80
CA ALA A 430 -4.05 -36.21 -6.58
C ALA A 430 -2.97 -36.85 -5.67
N PRO A 431 -2.33 -37.95 -6.12
CA PRO A 431 -1.23 -38.58 -5.40
C PRO A 431 -0.01 -37.64 -5.28
N GLY A 432 0.70 -37.71 -4.15
CA GLY A 432 1.85 -36.84 -3.84
C GLY A 432 1.53 -35.76 -2.79
N SER A 433 2.57 -35.27 -2.10
CA SER A 433 2.44 -34.18 -1.12
C SER A 433 2.23 -32.85 -1.83
N GLN A 434 1.16 -32.14 -1.48
CA GLN A 434 0.75 -30.88 -2.08
C GLN A 434 0.85 -29.79 -1.03
N MET A 435 2.08 -29.28 -0.87
CA MET A 435 2.37 -28.31 0.17
C MET A 435 2.13 -26.89 -0.33
N ILE A 436 1.35 -26.11 0.42
CA ILE A 436 1.19 -24.67 0.19
C ILE A 436 1.61 -23.89 1.44
N ARG A 437 1.91 -22.61 1.27
CA ARG A 437 2.16 -21.70 2.40
C ARG A 437 0.90 -20.88 2.66
N ALA A 438 0.08 -21.28 3.62
CA ALA A 438 -1.17 -20.60 3.95
C ALA A 438 -1.50 -20.68 5.46
N ASP A 439 -2.45 -19.86 5.91
CA ASP A 439 -3.05 -20.02 7.24
C ASP A 439 -4.17 -21.06 7.15
N ARG A 440 -4.10 -22.08 8.01
CA ARG A 440 -5.03 -23.24 7.96
C ARG A 440 -6.48 -22.81 8.14
N ARG A 441 -6.76 -21.99 9.16
CA ARG A 441 -8.13 -21.56 9.50
C ARG A 441 -8.74 -20.73 8.39
N GLN A 442 -7.93 -19.86 7.77
CA GLN A 442 -8.40 -19.04 6.66
C GLN A 442 -8.68 -19.87 5.41
N LEU A 443 -7.83 -20.86 5.11
CA LEU A 443 -8.08 -21.78 3.99
C LEU A 443 -9.36 -22.59 4.23
N GLU A 444 -9.54 -23.13 5.43
CA GLU A 444 -10.77 -23.83 5.84
C GLU A 444 -12.01 -22.94 5.63
N GLN A 445 -11.93 -21.66 6.02
CA GLN A 445 -13.00 -20.69 5.81
C GLN A 445 -13.31 -20.45 4.32
N VAL A 446 -12.29 -20.36 3.45
CA VAL A 446 -12.50 -20.22 1.99
C VAL A 446 -13.30 -21.41 1.46
N ILE A 447 -12.90 -22.63 1.80
CA ILE A 447 -13.55 -23.85 1.31
C ILE A 447 -14.98 -23.95 1.84
N VAL A 448 -15.19 -23.70 3.13
CA VAL A 448 -16.54 -23.68 3.72
C VAL A 448 -17.43 -22.65 3.03
N ASN A 449 -16.94 -21.44 2.75
CA ASN A 449 -17.71 -20.41 2.06
C ASN A 449 -18.13 -20.85 0.65
N LEU A 450 -17.23 -21.46 -0.11
CA LEU A 450 -17.54 -21.94 -1.46
C LEU A 450 -18.57 -23.07 -1.40
N VAL A 451 -18.36 -24.06 -0.53
CA VAL A 451 -19.26 -25.21 -0.39
C VAL A 451 -20.65 -24.82 0.10
N VAL A 452 -20.75 -23.88 1.05
CA VAL A 452 -22.04 -23.36 1.52
C VAL A 452 -22.76 -22.59 0.42
N ASN A 453 -22.04 -21.79 -0.38
CA ASN A 453 -22.64 -21.09 -1.51
C ASN A 453 -23.13 -22.08 -2.58
N SER A 454 -22.37 -23.14 -2.87
CA SER A 454 -22.77 -24.22 -3.76
C SER A 454 -24.03 -24.94 -3.26
N ARG A 455 -24.10 -25.26 -1.96
CA ARG A 455 -25.31 -25.84 -1.34
C ARG A 455 -26.52 -24.96 -1.54
N ASP A 456 -26.39 -23.67 -1.26
CA ASP A 456 -27.51 -22.73 -1.36
C ASP A 456 -27.96 -22.51 -2.82
N ALA A 457 -27.09 -22.79 -3.80
CA ALA A 457 -27.44 -22.81 -5.22
C ALA A 457 -28.16 -24.10 -5.65
N MET A 458 -28.30 -25.09 -4.76
CA MET A 458 -28.91 -26.41 -4.99
C MET A 458 -29.97 -26.78 -3.94
N PRO A 459 -31.09 -26.01 -3.82
CA PRO A 459 -32.12 -26.29 -2.82
C PRO A 459 -32.82 -27.65 -3.00
N GLU A 460 -32.89 -28.16 -4.22
CA GLU A 460 -33.48 -29.48 -4.57
C GLU A 460 -32.48 -30.65 -4.44
N GLY A 461 -31.25 -30.39 -4.00
CA GLY A 461 -30.17 -31.37 -3.98
C GLY A 461 -29.29 -31.32 -5.23
N GLY A 462 -28.18 -32.09 -5.22
CA GLY A 462 -27.21 -32.08 -6.31
C GLY A 462 -25.86 -32.68 -5.92
N ARG A 463 -24.80 -32.30 -6.63
CA ARG A 463 -23.43 -32.78 -6.38
C ARG A 463 -22.47 -31.61 -6.20
N ILE A 464 -21.64 -31.69 -5.17
CA ILE A 464 -20.48 -30.82 -4.97
C ILE A 464 -19.22 -31.66 -5.12
N SER A 465 -18.31 -31.26 -6.00
CA SER A 465 -16.99 -31.89 -6.16
C SER A 465 -15.90 -30.94 -5.68
N VAL A 466 -15.07 -31.40 -4.75
CA VAL A 466 -13.87 -30.71 -4.29
C VAL A 466 -12.65 -31.50 -4.75
N ARG A 467 -11.82 -30.91 -5.60
CA ARG A 467 -10.65 -31.59 -6.19
C ARG A 467 -9.37 -30.81 -5.90
N SER A 468 -8.29 -31.52 -5.57
CA SER A 468 -6.96 -30.89 -5.49
C SER A 468 -5.91 -31.60 -6.33
N TYR A 469 -5.15 -30.85 -7.12
CA TYR A 469 -4.12 -31.38 -8.00
C TYR A 469 -2.99 -30.36 -8.23
N PRO A 470 -1.75 -30.83 -8.52
CA PRO A 470 -0.67 -29.93 -8.90
C PRO A 470 -0.79 -29.52 -10.37
N GLU A 471 -0.48 -28.26 -10.67
CA GLU A 471 -0.39 -27.72 -12.03
C GLU A 471 0.92 -26.92 -12.17
N TYR A 472 1.58 -27.00 -13.32
CA TYR A 472 2.86 -26.32 -13.54
C TYR A 472 2.77 -25.43 -14.79
N PHE A 473 3.14 -24.16 -14.64
CA PHE A 473 3.20 -23.20 -15.75
C PHE A 473 4.66 -22.93 -16.13
N GLU A 474 5.01 -23.24 -17.38
CA GLU A 474 6.35 -23.01 -17.93
C GLU A 474 6.59 -21.54 -18.32
N VAL A 475 5.54 -20.82 -18.69
CA VAL A 475 5.59 -19.45 -19.20
C VAL A 475 4.56 -18.59 -18.48
N GLU A 476 4.83 -17.27 -18.42
CA GLU A 476 3.88 -16.32 -17.84
C GLU A 476 2.55 -16.43 -18.60
N THR A 477 1.49 -16.74 -17.85
CA THR A 477 0.17 -17.02 -18.42
C THR A 477 -0.79 -15.95 -17.98
N VAL A 478 -1.46 -15.30 -18.93
CA VAL A 478 -2.56 -14.39 -18.65
C VAL A 478 -3.87 -15.19 -18.66
N ARG A 479 -4.54 -15.23 -17.52
CA ARG A 479 -5.87 -15.85 -17.37
C ARG A 479 -6.82 -14.84 -16.73
N ASP A 480 -7.94 -14.56 -17.38
CA ASP A 480 -8.95 -13.58 -16.94
C ASP A 480 -8.34 -12.24 -16.45
N ARG A 481 -7.43 -11.66 -17.24
CA ARG A 481 -6.70 -10.40 -16.95
C ARG A 481 -5.71 -10.46 -15.78
N ALA A 482 -5.47 -11.63 -15.18
CA ALA A 482 -4.44 -11.83 -14.16
C ALA A 482 -3.17 -12.43 -14.77
N HIS A 483 -2.02 -11.81 -14.50
CA HIS A 483 -0.70 -12.31 -14.84
C HIS A 483 -0.25 -13.33 -13.79
N MET A 484 -0.14 -14.60 -14.20
CA MET A 484 0.38 -15.68 -13.35
C MET A 484 1.84 -15.96 -13.70
N MET A 485 2.69 -15.92 -12.67
CA MET A 485 4.12 -16.17 -12.79
C MET A 485 4.40 -17.66 -13.11
N PRO A 486 5.42 -17.98 -13.91
CA PRO A 486 5.88 -19.36 -14.11
C PRO A 486 6.21 -20.05 -12.78
N GLY A 487 5.84 -21.32 -12.65
CA GLY A 487 6.10 -22.11 -11.44
C GLY A 487 5.09 -23.22 -11.18
N GLY A 488 5.32 -23.96 -10.09
CA GLY A 488 4.41 -24.99 -9.61
C GLY A 488 3.31 -24.40 -8.72
N TYR A 489 2.08 -24.79 -8.99
CA TYR A 489 0.89 -24.41 -8.24
C TYR A 489 0.16 -25.65 -7.74
N VAL A 490 -0.49 -25.52 -6.59
CA VAL A 490 -1.52 -26.45 -6.13
C VAL A 490 -2.86 -25.82 -6.44
N VAL A 491 -3.69 -26.53 -7.17
CA VAL A 491 -5.03 -26.10 -7.56
C VAL A 491 -6.04 -26.78 -6.66
N ILE A 492 -6.98 -26.00 -6.12
CA ILE A 492 -8.17 -26.49 -5.44
C ILE A 492 -9.39 -26.04 -6.23
N GLU A 493 -10.15 -27.00 -6.75
CA GLU A 493 -11.38 -26.74 -7.48
C GLU A 493 -12.60 -27.12 -6.65
N VAL A 494 -13.56 -26.22 -6.56
CA VAL A 494 -14.88 -26.48 -5.97
C VAL A 494 -15.91 -26.31 -7.07
N SER A 495 -16.59 -27.40 -7.44
CA SER A 495 -17.57 -27.44 -8.53
C SER A 495 -18.92 -27.89 -8.01
N ASP A 496 -19.99 -27.23 -8.44
CA ASP A 496 -21.36 -27.61 -8.14
C ASP A 496 -22.20 -27.78 -9.40
N THR A 497 -23.34 -28.47 -9.25
CA THR A 497 -24.35 -28.66 -10.29
C THR A 497 -25.58 -27.78 -10.03
N GLY A 498 -25.38 -26.57 -9.47
CA GLY A 498 -26.44 -25.67 -9.07
C GLY A 498 -27.02 -24.82 -10.18
N SER A 499 -27.77 -23.79 -9.79
CA SER A 499 -28.44 -22.86 -10.71
C SER A 499 -27.48 -22.01 -11.57
N GLY A 500 -26.20 -21.97 -11.23
CA GLY A 500 -25.19 -21.17 -11.93
C GLY A 500 -25.36 -19.64 -11.74
N ILE A 501 -24.45 -18.88 -12.34
CA ILE A 501 -24.36 -17.42 -12.21
C ILE A 501 -24.50 -16.78 -13.60
N SER A 502 -25.32 -15.73 -13.72
CA SER A 502 -25.46 -14.97 -14.97
C SER A 502 -24.17 -14.20 -15.34
N PRO A 503 -23.93 -13.91 -16.63
CA PRO A 503 -22.75 -13.14 -17.06
C PRO A 503 -22.62 -11.77 -16.38
N GLU A 504 -23.75 -11.09 -16.17
CA GLU A 504 -23.82 -9.81 -15.44
C GLU A 504 -23.40 -9.98 -13.98
N GLY A 505 -23.85 -11.07 -13.33
CA GLY A 505 -23.49 -11.39 -11.96
C GLY A 505 -22.01 -11.72 -11.78
N LEU A 506 -21.38 -12.42 -12.73
CA LEU A 506 -19.96 -12.81 -12.67
C LEU A 506 -19.01 -11.62 -12.47
N THR A 507 -19.36 -10.44 -12.98
CA THR A 507 -18.55 -9.22 -12.79
C THR A 507 -18.59 -8.67 -11.37
N LYS A 508 -19.64 -9.00 -10.61
CA LYS A 508 -19.95 -8.40 -9.30
C LYS A 508 -19.88 -9.39 -8.14
N ILE A 509 -19.73 -10.70 -8.38
CA ILE A 509 -19.80 -11.73 -7.33
C ILE A 509 -18.75 -11.59 -6.22
N PHE A 510 -17.63 -10.93 -6.50
CA PHE A 510 -16.58 -10.67 -5.52
C PHE A 510 -16.74 -9.30 -4.83
N GLU A 511 -17.73 -8.49 -5.21
CA GLU A 511 -18.05 -7.25 -4.52
C GLU A 511 -18.66 -7.55 -3.14
N PRO A 512 -18.22 -6.85 -2.07
CA PRO A 512 -18.82 -7.00 -0.74
C PRO A 512 -20.32 -6.68 -0.76
N PHE A 513 -21.11 -7.45 -0.01
CA PHE A 513 -22.58 -7.33 0.12
C PHE A 513 -23.38 -7.63 -1.15
N TYR A 514 -22.73 -7.99 -2.25
CA TYR A 514 -23.45 -8.47 -3.43
C TYR A 514 -24.08 -9.84 -3.14
N THR A 515 -25.41 -9.92 -3.27
CA THR A 515 -26.14 -11.17 -3.14
C THR A 515 -27.35 -11.19 -4.04
N THR A 516 -27.65 -12.36 -4.61
CA THR A 516 -28.87 -12.62 -5.38
C THR A 516 -29.98 -13.24 -4.51
N LYS A 517 -29.72 -13.44 -3.21
CA LYS A 517 -30.65 -14.04 -2.24
C LYS A 517 -31.58 -12.99 -1.64
N LYS A 518 -32.72 -13.41 -1.06
CA LYS A 518 -33.68 -12.52 -0.40
C LYS A 518 -33.03 -11.84 0.82
N THR A 519 -33.54 -10.66 1.17
CA THR A 519 -33.09 -9.88 2.33
C THR A 519 -33.12 -10.74 3.61
N GLY A 520 -31.96 -11.02 4.19
CA GLY A 520 -31.79 -11.85 5.39
C GLY A 520 -31.32 -13.29 5.16
N GLU A 521 -31.36 -13.81 3.93
CA GLU A 521 -30.92 -15.19 3.60
C GLU A 521 -29.47 -15.27 3.10
N GLY A 522 -28.83 -14.13 2.85
CA GLY A 522 -27.44 -14.05 2.40
C GLY A 522 -26.78 -12.75 2.85
N THR A 523 -25.60 -12.84 3.44
CA THR A 523 -24.81 -11.68 3.85
C THR A 523 -24.11 -10.99 2.68
N GLY A 524 -23.93 -11.69 1.54
CA GLY A 524 -23.12 -11.21 0.41
C GLY A 524 -21.63 -11.08 0.73
N LEU A 525 -21.17 -11.65 1.85
CA LEU A 525 -19.78 -11.52 2.33
C LEU A 525 -18.91 -12.75 2.05
N GLY A 526 -19.52 -13.91 1.76
CA GLY A 526 -18.78 -15.18 1.64
C GLY A 526 -17.73 -15.19 0.52
N LEU A 527 -18.10 -14.77 -0.70
CA LEU A 527 -17.22 -14.78 -1.86
C LEU A 527 -16.17 -13.64 -1.83
N SER A 528 -16.54 -12.47 -1.32
CA SER A 528 -15.59 -11.35 -1.14
C SER A 528 -14.53 -11.69 -0.08
N THR A 529 -14.91 -12.41 0.98
CA THR A 529 -13.97 -12.95 1.99
C THR A 529 -13.03 -13.98 1.36
N ALA A 530 -13.59 -14.92 0.59
CA ALA A 530 -12.80 -15.94 -0.09
C ALA A 530 -11.76 -15.34 -1.04
N TYR A 531 -12.18 -14.34 -1.83
CA TYR A 531 -11.28 -13.58 -2.71
C TYR A 531 -10.15 -12.90 -1.93
N GLY A 532 -10.48 -12.21 -0.83
CA GLY A 532 -9.52 -11.51 0.02
C GLY A 532 -8.46 -12.45 0.60
N ILE A 533 -8.89 -13.58 1.17
CA ILE A 533 -7.99 -14.58 1.77
C ILE A 533 -7.06 -15.18 0.70
N VAL A 534 -7.61 -15.57 -0.45
CA VAL A 534 -6.83 -16.18 -1.54
C VAL A 534 -5.75 -15.21 -2.03
N LYS A 535 -6.11 -13.94 -2.23
CA LYS A 535 -5.15 -12.90 -2.64
C LYS A 535 -4.10 -12.60 -1.59
N GLN A 536 -4.48 -12.54 -0.31
CA GLN A 536 -3.54 -12.33 0.80
C GLN A 536 -2.53 -13.47 0.96
N THR A 537 -2.94 -14.69 0.59
CA THR A 537 -2.09 -15.89 0.55
C THR A 537 -1.16 -15.90 -0.68
N GLY A 538 -1.26 -14.91 -1.57
CA GLY A 538 -0.51 -14.86 -2.83
C GLY A 538 -1.05 -15.82 -3.89
N GLY A 539 -2.30 -16.25 -3.75
CA GLY A 539 -2.99 -17.12 -4.70
C GLY A 539 -3.90 -16.36 -5.67
N TYR A 540 -4.48 -17.11 -6.60
CA TYR A 540 -5.43 -16.62 -7.60
C TYR A 540 -6.74 -17.39 -7.50
N ILE A 541 -7.87 -16.73 -7.75
CA ILE A 541 -9.20 -17.33 -7.77
C ILE A 541 -9.84 -17.02 -9.11
N PHE A 542 -10.36 -18.05 -9.76
CA PHE A 542 -11.09 -17.95 -11.02
C PHE A 542 -12.45 -18.61 -10.88
N VAL A 543 -13.41 -18.17 -11.68
CA VAL A 543 -14.77 -18.69 -11.69
C VAL A 543 -15.20 -19.00 -13.12
N LYS A 544 -15.82 -20.15 -13.32
CA LYS A 544 -16.54 -20.52 -14.54
C LYS A 544 -17.95 -20.90 -14.13
N SER A 545 -18.96 -20.32 -14.74
CA SER A 545 -20.34 -20.69 -14.47
C SER A 545 -21.20 -20.52 -15.70
N THR A 546 -22.09 -21.48 -15.90
CA THR A 546 -23.16 -21.42 -16.89
C THR A 546 -24.50 -21.49 -16.15
N PRO A 547 -25.43 -20.55 -16.39
CA PRO A 547 -26.77 -20.64 -15.82
C PRO A 547 -27.44 -21.99 -16.12
N GLY A 548 -27.91 -22.67 -15.08
CA GLY A 548 -28.57 -23.98 -15.16
C GLY A 548 -27.63 -25.20 -15.22
N GLU A 549 -26.33 -25.02 -15.36
CA GLU A 549 -25.36 -26.14 -15.36
C GLU A 549 -24.50 -26.19 -14.08
N GLY A 550 -24.32 -25.04 -13.42
CA GLY A 550 -23.60 -24.91 -12.15
C GLY A 550 -22.44 -23.93 -12.17
N THR A 551 -21.63 -23.97 -11.12
CA THR A 551 -20.48 -23.08 -10.93
C THR A 551 -19.24 -23.87 -10.53
N THR A 552 -18.08 -23.50 -11.09
CA THR A 552 -16.76 -24.01 -10.73
C THR A 552 -15.86 -22.86 -10.31
N PHE A 553 -15.34 -22.91 -9.09
CA PHE A 553 -14.28 -22.03 -8.60
C PHE A 553 -12.95 -22.76 -8.61
N SER A 554 -11.93 -22.18 -9.24
CA SER A 554 -10.56 -22.73 -9.28
C SER A 554 -9.61 -21.80 -8.51
N LEU A 555 -9.01 -22.33 -7.44
CA LEU A 555 -8.08 -21.62 -6.56
C LEU A 555 -6.65 -22.09 -6.83
N TYR A 556 -5.74 -21.16 -7.13
CA TYR A 556 -4.35 -21.43 -7.45
C TYR A 556 -3.44 -20.92 -6.33
N PHE A 557 -2.66 -21.80 -5.72
CA PHE A 557 -1.70 -21.44 -4.67
C PHE A 557 -0.27 -21.82 -5.09
N PRO A 558 0.74 -20.96 -4.90
CA PRO A 558 2.12 -21.33 -5.16
C PRO A 558 2.57 -22.53 -4.32
N ALA A 559 3.10 -23.56 -4.97
CA ALA A 559 3.57 -24.76 -4.30
C ALA A 559 4.87 -24.48 -3.51
N THR A 560 4.98 -24.98 -2.28
CA THR A 560 6.20 -24.91 -1.48
C THR A 560 6.81 -26.30 -1.32
N LYS A 561 8.13 -26.38 -1.16
CA LYS A 561 8.84 -27.65 -0.84
C LYS A 561 9.21 -27.77 0.64
N LYS A 562 8.83 -26.79 1.47
CA LYS A 562 9.17 -26.79 2.91
C LYS A 562 8.23 -27.73 3.66
N ILE A 563 8.79 -28.80 4.20
CA ILE A 563 8.12 -29.72 5.13
C ILE A 563 7.92 -28.98 6.47
N PRO A 564 6.76 -29.08 7.13
CA PRO A 564 6.57 -28.49 8.45
C PRO A 564 7.54 -29.18 9.43
N LYS A 565 8.20 -28.41 10.29
CA LYS A 565 8.68 -28.99 11.54
C LYS A 565 7.43 -29.24 12.38
N GLU A 566 6.97 -30.50 12.43
CA GLU A 566 6.09 -30.94 13.49
C GLU A 566 6.77 -30.60 14.81
N VAL A 567 6.19 -29.64 15.54
CA VAL A 567 6.23 -29.72 16.99
C VAL A 567 5.24 -30.83 17.31
N PRO A 568 5.66 -31.94 17.95
CA PRO A 568 4.74 -33.01 18.30
C PRO A 568 3.54 -32.42 19.05
N PRO A 569 2.31 -32.90 18.80
CA PRO A 569 1.21 -32.56 19.68
C PRO A 569 1.60 -33.01 21.09
N GLU A 570 1.71 -32.06 22.02
CA GLU A 570 1.75 -32.41 23.43
C GLU A 570 0.50 -33.23 23.68
N THR A 571 0.74 -34.48 24.04
CA THR A 571 -0.32 -35.44 24.34
C THR A 571 -0.97 -34.90 25.60
N HIS A 572 -2.12 -34.25 25.48
CA HIS A 572 -2.94 -33.91 26.64
C HIS A 572 -3.33 -35.23 27.30
N VAL A 573 -2.56 -35.61 28.32
CA VAL A 573 -2.93 -36.68 29.24
C VAL A 573 -4.21 -36.18 29.89
N ALA A 574 -5.31 -36.90 29.67
CA ALA A 574 -6.54 -36.68 30.41
C ALA A 574 -6.24 -36.92 31.89
N LEU A 575 -5.90 -35.85 32.63
CA LEU A 575 -5.72 -35.90 34.06
C LEU A 575 -7.12 -35.93 34.70
N HIS A 576 -7.35 -36.96 35.49
CA HIS A 576 -8.51 -37.09 36.34
C HIS A 576 -8.68 -35.86 37.24
N PRO A 577 -9.91 -35.46 37.60
CA PRO A 577 -10.17 -34.25 38.36
C PRO A 577 -9.65 -34.40 39.80
N THR A 578 -8.47 -33.85 40.08
CA THR A 578 -8.07 -33.46 41.43
C THR A 578 -8.85 -32.19 41.79
N ARG A 579 -9.55 -32.21 42.94
CA ARG A 579 -10.15 -30.99 43.51
C ARG A 579 -9.03 -29.98 43.73
N GLY A 580 -9.13 -28.81 43.11
CA GLY A 580 -8.09 -27.79 43.18
C GLY A 580 -8.23 -26.94 44.43
N ASP A 581 -7.23 -26.99 45.31
CA ASP A 581 -7.02 -25.99 46.37
C ASP A 581 -6.15 -24.87 45.76
N GLY A 582 -6.77 -23.79 45.28
CA GLY A 582 -6.06 -22.64 44.69
C GLY A 582 -6.90 -21.36 44.73
N VAL A 583 -6.23 -20.22 44.89
CA VAL A 583 -6.84 -18.88 44.96
C VAL A 583 -6.62 -18.15 43.64
N ILE A 584 -7.72 -17.76 43.00
CA ILE A 584 -7.74 -17.11 41.68
C ILE A 584 -8.27 -15.68 41.84
N LEU A 585 -7.54 -14.71 41.30
CA LEU A 585 -8.05 -13.35 41.11
C LEU A 585 -8.61 -13.22 39.70
N LEU A 586 -9.93 -13.05 39.60
CA LEU A 586 -10.66 -12.86 38.36
C LEU A 586 -10.95 -11.37 38.15
N VAL A 587 -10.45 -10.80 37.06
CA VAL A 587 -10.63 -9.39 36.67
C VAL A 587 -11.34 -9.33 35.32
N GLU A 588 -12.56 -8.82 35.31
CA GLU A 588 -13.39 -8.71 34.11
C GLU A 588 -14.36 -7.56 34.32
N ASP A 589 -14.52 -6.66 33.36
CA ASP A 589 -15.40 -5.49 33.49
C ASP A 589 -16.88 -5.86 33.28
N GLU A 590 -17.16 -6.76 32.34
CA GLU A 590 -18.51 -7.23 32.05
C GLU A 590 -19.07 -8.14 33.16
N ALA A 591 -20.03 -7.63 33.93
CA ALA A 591 -20.62 -8.34 35.06
C ALA A 591 -21.19 -9.74 34.72
N PRO A 592 -21.85 -9.97 33.57
CA PRO A 592 -22.34 -11.31 33.21
C PRO A 592 -21.21 -12.30 32.94
N VAL A 593 -20.15 -11.87 32.27
CA VAL A 593 -18.97 -12.71 31.95
C VAL A 593 -18.19 -13.01 33.24
N ARG A 594 -18.01 -12.01 34.10
CA ARG A 594 -17.40 -12.16 35.43
C ARG A 594 -18.17 -13.16 36.30
N ALA A 595 -19.49 -13.03 36.37
CA ALA A 595 -20.34 -13.94 37.14
C ALA A 595 -20.26 -15.39 36.63
N PHE A 596 -20.24 -15.57 35.31
CA PHE A 596 -20.05 -16.89 34.69
C PHE A 596 -18.69 -17.50 35.05
N ALA A 597 -17.59 -16.78 34.80
CA ALA A 597 -16.23 -17.26 35.07
C ALA A 597 -15.99 -17.51 36.57
N ALA A 598 -16.51 -16.67 37.46
CA ALA A 598 -16.41 -16.88 38.91
C ALA A 598 -17.14 -18.15 39.35
N ARG A 599 -18.36 -18.36 38.84
CA ARG A 599 -19.15 -19.56 39.16
C ARG A 599 -18.51 -20.83 38.61
N ALA A 600 -17.99 -20.77 37.38
CA ALA A 600 -17.24 -21.83 36.73
C ALA A 600 -16.06 -22.33 37.58
N LEU A 601 -15.24 -21.40 38.05
CA LEU A 601 -14.05 -21.69 38.86
C LEU A 601 -14.42 -22.21 40.26
N ARG A 602 -15.44 -21.61 40.91
CA ARG A 602 -15.94 -22.08 42.22
C ARG A 602 -16.48 -23.51 42.16
N LEU A 603 -17.16 -23.90 41.08
CA LEU A 603 -17.65 -25.28 40.89
C LEU A 603 -16.52 -26.32 40.80
N ARG A 604 -15.30 -25.90 40.44
CA ARG A 604 -14.11 -26.77 40.44
C ARG A 604 -13.38 -26.81 41.78
N GLY A 605 -13.82 -26.05 42.78
CA GLY A 605 -13.25 -26.01 44.12
C GLY A 605 -12.32 -24.83 44.40
N TYR A 606 -12.07 -23.96 43.43
CA TYR A 606 -11.19 -22.80 43.60
C TYR A 606 -11.83 -21.68 44.44
N THR A 607 -11.00 -20.97 45.19
CA THR A 607 -11.40 -19.71 45.84
C THR A 607 -11.24 -18.58 44.84
N VAL A 608 -12.31 -17.86 44.54
CA VAL A 608 -12.30 -16.79 43.52
C VAL A 608 -12.50 -15.44 44.19
N VAL A 609 -11.49 -14.58 44.06
CA VAL A 609 -11.54 -13.14 44.35
C VAL A 609 -11.94 -12.44 43.06
N GLU A 610 -13.01 -11.65 43.08
CA GLU A 610 -13.53 -10.96 41.90
C GLU A 610 -13.15 -9.47 41.95
N ALA A 611 -12.78 -8.91 40.81
CA ALA A 611 -12.62 -7.47 40.60
C ALA A 611 -13.27 -7.05 39.27
N ALA A 612 -13.96 -5.92 39.27
CA ALA A 612 -14.61 -5.35 38.09
C ALA A 612 -13.69 -4.42 37.29
N SER A 613 -12.50 -4.10 37.81
CA SER A 613 -11.52 -3.23 37.16
C SER A 613 -10.09 -3.58 37.59
N ALA A 614 -9.13 -3.13 36.78
CA ALA A 614 -7.70 -3.26 37.09
C ALA A 614 -7.32 -2.52 38.39
N GLU A 615 -7.96 -1.38 38.67
CA GLU A 615 -7.75 -0.60 39.88
C GLU A 615 -8.22 -1.34 41.13
N GLU A 616 -9.42 -1.94 41.08
CA GLU A 616 -9.95 -2.78 42.16
C GLU A 616 -9.09 -4.04 42.38
N ALA A 617 -8.56 -4.62 41.30
CA ALA A 617 -7.62 -5.74 41.39
C ALA A 617 -6.32 -5.35 42.11
N LEU A 618 -5.74 -4.18 41.79
CA LEU A 618 -4.54 -3.67 42.46
C LEU A 618 -4.79 -3.27 43.92
N GLU A 619 -5.98 -2.76 44.22
CA GLU A 619 -6.41 -2.48 45.60
C GLU A 619 -6.55 -3.76 46.41
N ALA A 620 -7.21 -4.80 45.87
CA ALA A 620 -7.29 -6.12 46.50
C ALA A 620 -5.90 -6.74 46.73
N LEU A 621 -4.96 -6.51 45.81
CA LEU A 621 -3.57 -6.95 45.92
C LEU A 621 -2.71 -6.13 46.90
N SER A 622 -3.24 -5.04 47.46
CA SER A 622 -2.55 -4.23 48.47
C SER A 622 -2.51 -4.92 49.83
N ASP A 623 -3.42 -5.87 50.07
CA ASP A 623 -3.31 -6.80 51.18
C ASP A 623 -2.13 -7.76 50.94
N GLY A 624 -1.16 -7.72 51.85
CA GLY A 624 0.06 -8.52 51.78
C GLY A 624 -0.15 -9.98 52.18
N ASP A 625 -1.22 -10.27 52.93
CA ASP A 625 -1.54 -11.62 53.41
C ASP A 625 -2.33 -12.43 52.36
N LEU A 626 -2.84 -11.75 51.32
CA LEU A 626 -3.54 -12.39 50.20
C LEU A 626 -2.55 -13.06 49.24
N VAL A 627 -2.52 -14.39 49.28
CA VAL A 627 -1.80 -15.25 48.33
C VAL A 627 -2.72 -15.57 47.16
N ILE A 628 -2.28 -15.26 45.94
CA ILE A 628 -2.99 -15.56 44.70
C ILE A 628 -2.07 -16.36 43.79
N ASP A 629 -2.58 -17.51 43.35
CA ASP A 629 -1.85 -18.47 42.54
C ASP A 629 -1.95 -18.15 41.05
N VAL A 630 -3.14 -17.71 40.60
CA VAL A 630 -3.41 -17.37 39.20
C VAL A 630 -4.21 -16.08 39.06
N PHE A 631 -3.78 -15.22 38.14
CA PHE A 631 -4.58 -14.10 37.64
C PHE A 631 -5.34 -14.53 36.39
N VAL A 632 -6.66 -14.34 36.37
CA VAL A 632 -7.49 -14.51 35.18
C VAL A 632 -8.05 -13.12 34.84
N THR A 633 -7.67 -12.54 33.71
CA THR A 633 -8.00 -11.14 33.40
C THR A 633 -8.41 -10.92 31.96
N ASP A 634 -9.38 -10.05 31.74
CA ASP A 634 -9.61 -9.51 30.40
C ASP A 634 -8.43 -8.65 29.94
N VAL A 635 -8.18 -8.63 28.64
CA VAL A 635 -7.11 -7.84 28.01
C VAL A 635 -7.55 -6.39 27.85
N VAL A 636 -8.81 -6.16 27.46
CA VAL A 636 -9.36 -4.83 27.20
C VAL A 636 -10.36 -4.49 28.28
N MET A 637 -10.01 -3.53 29.13
CA MET A 637 -10.90 -3.01 30.17
C MET A 637 -10.86 -1.48 30.15
N PRO A 638 -11.95 -0.80 30.55
CA PRO A 638 -11.95 0.64 30.76
C PRO A 638 -10.91 1.06 31.80
N GLY A 639 -10.21 2.18 31.56
CA GLY A 639 -9.15 2.65 32.44
C GLY A 639 -7.80 2.00 32.11
N MET A 640 -7.38 1.04 32.94
CA MET A 640 -6.10 0.33 32.77
C MET A 640 -6.29 -1.04 32.11
N ASP A 641 -5.51 -1.29 31.04
CA ASP A 641 -5.58 -2.55 30.29
C ASP A 641 -4.97 -3.74 31.07
N GLY A 642 -5.42 -4.95 30.73
CA GLY A 642 -5.00 -6.22 31.35
C GLY A 642 -3.48 -6.35 31.47
N PRO A 643 -2.73 -6.23 30.35
CA PRO A 643 -1.27 -6.35 30.38
C PRO A 643 -0.55 -5.29 31.21
N THR A 644 -1.11 -4.09 31.38
CA THR A 644 -0.47 -3.02 32.17
C THR A 644 -0.61 -3.27 33.66
N TRP A 645 -1.80 -3.64 34.15
CA TRP A 645 -1.98 -3.89 35.58
C TRP A 645 -1.28 -5.18 36.02
N VAL A 646 -1.31 -6.23 35.18
CA VAL A 646 -0.59 -7.49 35.46
C VAL A 646 0.91 -7.22 35.62
N ARG A 647 1.49 -6.37 34.76
CA ARG A 647 2.90 -5.97 34.91
C ARG A 647 3.18 -5.29 36.24
N GLN A 648 2.26 -4.45 36.73
CA GLN A 648 2.41 -3.82 38.04
C GLN A 648 2.27 -4.83 39.18
N ALA A 649 1.33 -5.77 39.08
CA ALA A 649 1.13 -6.83 40.06
C ALA A 649 2.33 -7.78 40.16
N LEU A 650 2.90 -8.18 39.01
CA LEU A 650 4.05 -9.10 38.94
C LEU A 650 5.35 -8.51 39.49
N VAL A 651 5.46 -7.17 39.62
CA VAL A 651 6.61 -6.55 40.31
C VAL A 651 6.66 -6.98 41.79
N LYS A 652 5.49 -7.13 42.42
CA LYS A 652 5.38 -7.55 43.83
C LYS A 652 5.21 -9.06 43.98
N ARG A 653 4.69 -9.74 42.94
CA ARG A 653 4.36 -11.17 42.94
C ARG A 653 4.88 -11.84 41.66
N PRO A 654 6.21 -12.04 41.52
CA PRO A 654 6.83 -12.48 40.26
C PRO A 654 6.47 -13.91 39.85
N ASP A 655 6.05 -14.76 40.79
CA ASP A 655 5.79 -16.18 40.56
C ASP A 655 4.31 -16.49 40.20
N THR A 656 3.42 -15.50 40.25
CA THR A 656 1.99 -15.69 39.93
C THR A 656 1.82 -15.96 38.43
N ARG A 657 1.02 -16.98 38.10
CA ARG A 657 0.72 -17.34 36.71
C ARG A 657 -0.48 -16.54 36.19
N VAL A 658 -0.56 -16.33 34.88
CA VAL A 658 -1.51 -15.39 34.27
C VAL A 658 -2.28 -16.03 33.12
N VAL A 659 -3.59 -15.86 33.10
CA VAL A 659 -4.49 -16.22 32.01
C VAL A 659 -5.14 -14.95 31.50
N PHE A 660 -4.83 -14.59 30.26
CA PHE A 660 -5.47 -13.48 29.56
C PHE A 660 -6.69 -13.97 28.78
N MET A 661 -7.87 -13.45 29.10
CA MET A 661 -9.07 -13.62 28.28
C MET A 661 -9.04 -12.55 27.19
N SER A 662 -9.15 -12.93 25.92
CA SER A 662 -9.00 -11.96 24.81
C SER A 662 -9.98 -12.24 23.69
N GLY A 663 -10.49 -11.19 23.04
CA GLY A 663 -11.23 -11.36 21.79
C GLY A 663 -10.32 -11.75 20.61
N TYR A 664 -10.88 -12.38 19.58
CA TYR A 664 -10.18 -12.76 18.33
C TYR A 664 -9.38 -11.61 17.65
N ALA A 665 -9.69 -10.34 17.95
CA ALA A 665 -9.02 -9.16 17.41
C ALA A 665 -7.73 -8.76 18.17
N GLU A 666 -7.44 -9.37 19.33
CA GLU A 666 -6.48 -8.84 20.30
C GLU A 666 -5.19 -9.67 20.44
N GLU A 667 -5.21 -10.92 19.95
CA GLU A 667 -4.06 -11.85 19.98
C GLU A 667 -2.77 -11.20 19.43
N GLY A 668 -2.86 -10.48 18.31
CA GLY A 668 -1.70 -9.87 17.65
C GLY A 668 -1.19 -8.57 18.29
N ARG A 669 -2.00 -7.94 19.15
CA ARG A 669 -1.63 -6.73 19.89
C ARG A 669 -1.00 -7.11 21.23
N ALA A 670 -1.58 -8.09 21.92
CA ALA A 670 -1.00 -8.67 23.13
C ALA A 670 0.37 -9.33 22.87
N GLU A 671 0.53 -10.10 21.78
CA GLU A 671 1.82 -10.71 21.38
C GLU A 671 2.93 -9.67 21.16
N LYS A 672 2.60 -8.44 20.74
CA LYS A 672 3.56 -7.36 20.45
C LYS A 672 3.82 -6.44 21.64
N GLN A 673 2.91 -6.35 22.62
CA GLN A 673 2.93 -5.29 23.63
C GLN A 673 3.51 -5.72 24.98
N ALA A 674 3.60 -7.01 25.32
CA ALA A 674 4.47 -7.52 26.40
C ALA A 674 4.55 -9.06 26.40
N ARG A 675 5.77 -9.63 26.33
CA ARG A 675 6.02 -11.01 26.79
C ARG A 675 5.98 -11.00 28.31
N ILE A 676 4.79 -11.11 28.88
CA ILE A 676 4.62 -11.29 30.32
C ILE A 676 5.05 -12.74 30.65
N PRO A 677 5.96 -12.96 31.61
CA PRO A 677 6.35 -14.31 31.99
C PRO A 677 5.14 -15.06 32.57
N ASN A 678 5.09 -16.37 32.34
CA ASN A 678 4.04 -17.27 32.85
C ASN A 678 2.60 -16.89 32.43
N SER A 679 2.43 -16.32 31.23
CA SER A 679 1.10 -15.95 30.71
C SER A 679 0.62 -16.86 29.57
N VAL A 680 -0.64 -17.28 29.62
CA VAL A 680 -1.37 -17.98 28.55
C VAL A 680 -2.61 -17.19 28.12
N PHE A 681 -3.14 -17.49 26.93
CA PHE A 681 -4.29 -16.79 26.35
C PHE A 681 -5.49 -17.72 26.19
N LEU A 682 -6.68 -17.22 26.52
CA LEU A 682 -7.98 -17.87 26.36
C LEU A 682 -8.85 -17.01 25.42
N PRO A 683 -9.15 -17.49 24.20
CA PRO A 683 -9.94 -16.72 23.25
C PRO A 683 -11.42 -16.67 23.64
N LYS A 684 -12.03 -15.46 23.61
CA LYS A 684 -13.49 -15.25 23.72
C LYS A 684 -14.15 -15.45 22.34
N PRO A 685 -15.29 -16.18 22.24
CA PRO A 685 -16.00 -16.85 23.33
C PRO A 685 -15.35 -18.18 23.73
N PHE A 686 -15.33 -18.46 25.04
CA PHE A 686 -14.80 -19.71 25.61
C PHE A 686 -15.88 -20.48 26.38
N SER A 687 -15.75 -21.80 26.43
CA SER A 687 -16.61 -22.67 27.23
C SER A 687 -16.12 -22.82 28.66
N LEU A 688 -17.00 -23.32 29.52
CA LEU A 688 -16.65 -23.67 30.89
C LEU A 688 -15.44 -24.62 30.96
N VAL A 689 -15.44 -25.65 30.11
CA VAL A 689 -14.40 -26.69 30.10
C VAL A 689 -13.05 -26.07 29.75
N GLN A 690 -13.02 -25.20 28.74
CA GLN A 690 -11.80 -24.54 28.29
C GLN A 690 -11.19 -23.66 29.38
N LEU A 691 -12.00 -22.83 30.06
CA LEU A 691 -11.53 -22.01 31.17
C LEU A 691 -10.97 -22.88 32.30
N THR A 692 -11.70 -23.92 32.71
CA THR A 692 -11.29 -24.75 33.86
C THR A 692 -10.05 -25.58 33.60
N ASN A 693 -9.89 -26.10 32.37
CA ASN A 693 -8.71 -26.88 32.00
C ASN A 693 -7.47 -26.00 31.93
N LEU A 694 -7.58 -24.81 31.32
CA LEU A 694 -6.45 -23.90 31.18
C LEU A 694 -5.95 -23.41 32.54
N VAL A 695 -6.86 -23.09 33.46
CA VAL A 695 -6.51 -22.71 34.83
C VAL A 695 -5.87 -23.88 35.60
N GLN A 696 -6.34 -25.11 35.38
CA GLN A 696 -5.74 -26.30 35.99
C GLN A 696 -4.32 -26.57 35.47
N GLU A 697 -4.09 -26.44 34.17
CA GLU A 697 -2.75 -26.49 33.55
C GLU A 697 -1.85 -25.37 34.07
N GLN A 698 -2.43 -24.22 34.43
CA GLN A 698 -1.71 -23.14 35.10
C GLN A 698 -1.62 -23.31 36.61
N LEU A 699 -2.12 -24.36 37.26
CA LEU A 699 -1.89 -24.55 38.71
C LEU A 699 -0.97 -25.74 38.99
N HIS A 700 -1.01 -26.73 38.11
CA HIS A 700 -0.18 -27.93 38.18
C HIS A 700 0.91 -27.92 37.09
#